data_AF-A0A8C9RE04-F1
#
_entry.id   AF-A0A8C9RE04-F1
#
_cell.length_a   1.000
_cell.length_b   1.000
_cell.length_c   1.000
_cell.angle_alpha   90.00
_cell.angle_beta   90.00
_cell.angle_gamma   90.00
#
_symmetry.space_group_name_H-M   'P 1'
#
loop_
_entity.id
_entity.type
_entity.pdbx_description
1 polymer ?
#
loop_
_entity_poly.entity_id
_entity_poly.type
_entity_poly.pdbx_seq_one_letter_code
_entity_poly.pdbx_strand_id
1 'polypeptide(L)'
;MVWPGGPSAASRDDSLCSCTSTHNAAGLRLRKAALAQALQESLERHLEERLWYGDRDDFAVQLQGAPLDTGLDDISGGEAPPTGKSVLDTDGLAIQLWTNLLQPMAVERDRDVVGTQCQREHQPFLRTWQNSPPELHLKVRTRDQGSNAIPHMEPTVGSKLSCADRGPSPTPPTSVHALRPADVKVVAALGDSLTAANGAGGSPNNILDVIVEYRGISWSIGGDDNLTSVTTLPNILREFNPSLTGYSVGTGKEHTPSAFLNQAVAGSNTDDMPQQARLVADMMKNDPRIDFHNDWKVITMFIGGNDLCDHCTDSVYYSAENLVSNIRQALDILHQEVPRALVNLVELMDIMPIYHLHQDNSLRCPTWLINLFCRCVVKPAEHSAELQTLKDLNQAYQRGMRDLVDSGRYDTHSNFTVVLQPFFHEVVPPRLEDGRLDRSYFASDCFHLSQKSHGLMARALWNNMLEPLGNKTSTYDFSSDIPFMCPSEDSPFLRTYQNSDYTYKEPDPTPPAITNWGSDFPCSVQGPSDPVPTSVHRLRPEDIKVVASLGDSLTAGFGAKSKNLLELTTEYRGVSWSIGGDETLETVTTLPNILRKFNPSLMGFSRGRGDRQKGFNLAVSGAKSSDIPAQVQSLIQALKDSEDVDFDNDWKLVTLFIGANDLCQYCEDRASLSLQNYSRYLQESLDMLYKEAPRMMVNILGVLQVDGLRRVKRDTLGCSLLQKYACPCVLIPGEDSMELSELRRINREFQAETERLVWGGRYDGREDFTVVFQPYFQNTVVPLAQDGTPDLSFFSVDCFHITERGHAEMAISLWNNMLEPVGRKQAHNNFTYDRKKIQCPTEDQPFIFTRTNSFPGMPAATTTATSRPPYSSTTLAPVTLRSDSLPLWMAPLLAVMGLIVGSSATWLLLSRQQRRIRKKMTDLNLEMKGTGL
;
A
#
# COMPACT_ATOMS: atom_id res chain seq x y z
N MET A 1 -15.90 -9.83 -30.31
CA MET A 1 -16.67 -10.48 -31.40
C MET A 1 -17.97 -9.70 -31.59
N VAL A 2 -18.32 -9.31 -32.82
CA VAL A 2 -19.57 -8.61 -33.16
C VAL A 2 -20.67 -9.64 -33.37
N TRP A 3 -21.79 -9.51 -32.66
CA TRP A 3 -23.00 -10.30 -32.88
C TRP A 3 -23.88 -9.60 -33.92
N PRO A 4 -24.20 -10.19 -35.07
CA PRO A 4 -25.30 -9.72 -35.91
C PRO A 4 -26.59 -10.36 -35.40
N GLY A 5 -27.53 -9.53 -34.95
CA GLY A 5 -28.86 -9.95 -34.57
C GLY A 5 -29.60 -10.62 -35.73
N GLY A 6 -30.28 -11.72 -35.44
CA GLY A 6 -31.32 -12.32 -36.28
C GLY A 6 -32.67 -12.24 -35.56
N PRO A 7 -33.78 -11.93 -36.26
CA PRO A 7 -35.05 -11.60 -35.63
C PRO A 7 -35.93 -12.84 -35.44
N SER A 8 -36.39 -13.09 -34.21
CA SER A 8 -37.66 -13.79 -34.00
C SER A 8 -38.29 -13.31 -32.70
N ALA A 9 -39.48 -12.74 -32.84
CA ALA A 9 -40.26 -12.10 -31.80
C ALA A 9 -40.73 -13.07 -30.71
N ALA A 10 -40.52 -12.70 -29.44
CA ALA A 10 -41.40 -13.03 -28.32
C ALA A 10 -41.07 -12.10 -27.12
N SER A 11 -42.10 -11.36 -26.68
CA SER A 11 -42.23 -10.58 -25.43
C SER A 11 -41.02 -9.76 -24.95
N ARG A 12 -41.02 -8.46 -25.29
CA ARG A 12 -40.34 -7.43 -24.50
C ARG A 12 -41.01 -7.32 -23.14
N ASP A 13 -40.31 -7.74 -22.09
CA ASP A 13 -40.44 -7.15 -20.77
C ASP A 13 -39.18 -6.29 -20.60
N ASP A 14 -39.32 -4.98 -20.84
CA ASP A 14 -38.25 -3.99 -20.67
C ASP A 14 -38.02 -3.79 -19.16
N SER A 15 -37.33 -4.72 -18.51
CA SER A 15 -36.74 -4.46 -17.19
C SER A 15 -35.52 -3.57 -17.39
N LEU A 16 -35.72 -2.26 -17.27
CA LEU A 16 -34.68 -1.25 -17.14
C LEU A 16 -33.61 -1.75 -16.14
N CYS A 17 -32.42 -2.10 -16.62
CA CYS A 17 -31.28 -2.33 -15.74
C CYS A 17 -30.91 -0.97 -15.11
N SER A 18 -31.35 -0.76 -13.86
CA SER A 18 -30.94 0.40 -13.08
C SER A 18 -29.45 0.30 -12.76
N CYS A 19 -28.65 1.18 -13.35
CA CYS A 19 -27.27 1.39 -12.92
C CYS A 19 -27.29 2.08 -11.55
N THR A 20 -27.17 1.30 -10.50
CA THR A 20 -26.97 1.80 -9.13
C THR A 20 -25.60 2.47 -9.02
N SER A 21 -25.57 3.76 -8.68
CA SER A 21 -24.32 4.47 -8.38
C SER A 21 -23.68 3.83 -7.16
N THR A 22 -22.50 3.24 -7.36
CA THR A 22 -21.66 2.76 -6.26
C THR A 22 -20.67 3.88 -5.94
N HIS A 23 -20.70 4.40 -4.70
CA HIS A 23 -19.81 5.48 -4.25
C HIS A 23 -18.39 4.98 -3.89
N ASN A 24 -18.09 3.69 -4.07
CA ASN A 24 -16.80 3.08 -3.77
C ASN A 24 -16.17 2.50 -5.05
N ALA A 25 -14.97 2.96 -5.40
CA ALA A 25 -14.20 2.50 -6.57
C ALA A 25 -13.86 1.00 -6.52
N ALA A 26 -13.61 0.43 -5.34
CA ALA A 26 -13.34 -1.00 -5.15
C ALA A 26 -14.57 -1.86 -5.48
N GLY A 27 -15.75 -1.45 -5.00
CA GLY A 27 -17.01 -2.16 -5.26
C GLY A 27 -17.42 -2.15 -6.75
N LEU A 28 -17.16 -1.05 -7.46
CA LEU A 28 -17.41 -0.96 -8.90
C LEU A 28 -16.48 -1.90 -9.70
N ARG A 29 -15.19 -1.95 -9.33
CA ARG A 29 -14.21 -2.86 -9.93
C ARG A 29 -14.59 -4.32 -9.71
N LEU A 30 -14.95 -4.70 -8.47
CA LEU A 30 -15.35 -6.08 -8.15
C LEU A 30 -16.58 -6.49 -8.96
N ARG A 31 -17.57 -5.59 -9.08
CA ARG A 31 -18.75 -5.82 -9.91
C ARG A 31 -18.41 -6.00 -11.40
N LYS A 32 -17.53 -5.16 -11.96
CA LYS A 32 -17.09 -5.29 -13.37
C LYS A 32 -16.38 -6.62 -13.61
N ALA A 33 -15.47 -7.00 -12.73
CA ALA A 33 -14.70 -8.23 -12.85
C ALA A 33 -15.58 -9.49 -12.65
N ALA A 34 -16.47 -9.49 -11.64
CA ALA A 34 -17.43 -10.58 -11.42
C ALA A 34 -18.39 -10.76 -12.61
N LEU A 35 -18.90 -9.67 -13.18
CA LEU A 35 -19.74 -9.73 -14.39
C LEU A 35 -18.99 -10.27 -15.60
N ALA A 36 -17.72 -9.88 -15.79
CA ALA A 36 -16.88 -10.39 -16.88
C ALA A 36 -16.64 -11.90 -16.75
N GLN A 37 -16.35 -12.37 -15.54
CA GLN A 37 -16.17 -13.80 -15.25
C GLN A 37 -17.47 -14.60 -15.45
N ALA A 38 -18.60 -14.11 -14.93
CA ALA A 38 -19.88 -14.78 -15.08
C ALA A 38 -20.29 -14.91 -16.56
N LEU A 39 -19.99 -13.89 -17.37
CA LEU A 39 -20.18 -13.93 -18.82
C LEU A 39 -19.28 -15.00 -19.46
N GLN A 40 -18.02 -15.11 -19.02
CA GLN A 40 -17.08 -16.11 -19.52
C GLN A 40 -17.52 -17.54 -19.18
N GLU A 41 -17.94 -17.82 -17.95
CA GLU A 41 -18.46 -19.13 -17.52
C GLU A 41 -19.77 -19.49 -18.23
N SER A 42 -20.67 -18.52 -18.41
CA SER A 42 -21.90 -18.73 -19.17
C SER A 42 -21.60 -19.03 -20.64
N LEU A 43 -20.57 -18.38 -21.21
CA LEU A 43 -20.13 -18.67 -22.56
C LEU A 43 -19.56 -20.09 -22.62
N GLU A 44 -18.61 -20.44 -21.75
CA GLU A 44 -18.00 -21.78 -21.66
C GLU A 44 -19.05 -22.89 -21.63
N ARG A 45 -20.00 -22.83 -20.71
CA ARG A 45 -21.09 -23.80 -20.57
C ARG A 45 -21.92 -23.90 -21.84
N HIS A 46 -22.24 -22.77 -22.48
CA HIS A 46 -23.01 -22.75 -23.71
C HIS A 46 -22.22 -23.37 -24.88
N LEU A 47 -20.91 -23.13 -24.94
CA LEU A 47 -20.02 -23.72 -25.93
C LEU A 47 -19.94 -25.24 -25.77
N GLU A 48 -19.90 -25.75 -24.53
CA GLU A 48 -19.89 -27.19 -24.20
C GLU A 48 -21.23 -27.87 -24.49
N GLU A 49 -22.35 -27.32 -24.01
CA GLU A 49 -23.70 -27.88 -24.16
C GLU A 49 -24.15 -28.01 -25.61
N ARG A 50 -23.72 -27.08 -26.47
CA ARG A 50 -24.09 -27.06 -27.89
C ARG A 50 -23.20 -27.89 -28.79
N LEU A 51 -22.13 -28.52 -28.24
CA LEU A 51 -21.12 -29.28 -28.99
C LEU A 51 -20.54 -28.50 -30.20
N TRP A 52 -20.60 -27.16 -30.17
CA TRP A 52 -20.37 -26.32 -31.36
C TRP A 52 -18.95 -26.40 -31.95
N TYR A 53 -18.02 -27.11 -31.28
CA TYR A 53 -16.60 -27.13 -31.61
C TYR A 53 -15.95 -28.52 -31.57
N GLY A 54 -16.74 -29.59 -31.33
CA GLY A 54 -16.20 -30.94 -31.13
C GLY A 54 -16.12 -31.81 -32.40
N ASP A 55 -16.96 -31.53 -33.40
CA ASP A 55 -17.29 -32.52 -34.45
C ASP A 55 -16.67 -32.23 -35.82
N ARG A 56 -15.85 -31.17 -35.93
CA ARG A 56 -15.21 -30.76 -37.19
C ARG A 56 -13.69 -30.71 -37.05
N ASP A 57 -12.99 -31.48 -37.87
CA ASP A 57 -11.52 -31.55 -37.87
C ASP A 57 -10.84 -30.25 -38.32
N ASP A 58 -11.58 -29.34 -38.95
CA ASP A 58 -11.08 -28.09 -39.55
C ASP A 58 -11.38 -26.83 -38.71
N PHE A 59 -12.01 -26.97 -37.54
CA PHE A 59 -12.46 -25.84 -36.74
C PHE A 59 -12.39 -26.14 -35.24
N ALA A 60 -11.63 -25.33 -34.50
CA ALA A 60 -11.54 -25.40 -33.05
C ALA A 60 -11.74 -24.00 -32.45
N VAL A 61 -12.43 -23.94 -31.32
CA VAL A 61 -12.55 -22.72 -30.49
C VAL A 61 -11.92 -22.99 -29.15
N GLN A 62 -11.00 -22.11 -28.75
CA GLN A 62 -10.37 -22.12 -27.44
C GLN A 62 -10.88 -20.91 -26.66
N LEU A 63 -11.71 -21.16 -25.65
CA LEU A 63 -12.06 -20.13 -24.69
C LEU A 63 -10.82 -19.81 -23.83
N GLN A 64 -10.56 -18.52 -23.62
CA GLN A 64 -9.48 -18.07 -22.74
C GLN A 64 -9.86 -18.37 -21.28
N GLY A 65 -8.89 -18.73 -20.45
CA GLY A 65 -9.13 -19.05 -19.03
C GLY A 65 -9.31 -17.82 -18.13
N ALA A 66 -9.10 -16.61 -18.64
CA ALA A 66 -9.33 -15.34 -17.96
C ALA A 66 -9.80 -14.27 -18.96
N PRO A 67 -10.50 -13.21 -18.51
CA PRO A 67 -10.87 -12.09 -19.37
C PRO A 67 -9.63 -11.39 -19.94
N LEU A 68 -9.69 -11.02 -21.22
CA LEU A 68 -8.59 -10.37 -21.95
C LEU A 68 -8.40 -8.88 -21.62
N ASP A 69 -9.42 -8.26 -21.03
CA ASP A 69 -9.40 -6.88 -20.55
C ASP A 69 -9.84 -6.88 -19.09
N THR A 70 -8.86 -6.86 -18.19
CA THR A 70 -9.06 -6.74 -16.74
C THR A 70 -8.97 -5.28 -16.27
N GLY A 71 -8.88 -4.30 -17.18
CA GLY A 71 -8.74 -2.87 -16.84
C GLY A 71 -7.45 -2.52 -16.11
N LEU A 72 -6.36 -3.27 -16.35
CA LEU A 72 -5.07 -3.01 -15.70
C LEU A 72 -4.45 -1.66 -16.13
N ASP A 73 -4.84 -1.12 -17.30
CA ASP A 73 -4.35 0.17 -17.79
C ASP A 73 -5.08 1.38 -17.17
N ASP A 74 -6.21 1.17 -16.50
CA ASP A 74 -6.92 2.20 -15.71
C ASP A 74 -6.34 2.35 -14.29
N ILE A 75 -5.22 1.68 -13.99
CA ILE A 75 -4.46 1.87 -12.74
C ILE A 75 -3.60 3.16 -12.80
N SER A 76 -3.43 3.78 -13.97
CA SER A 76 -2.98 5.17 -14.08
C SER A 76 -4.16 6.09 -14.33
N GLY A 77 -4.39 7.02 -13.39
CA GLY A 77 -5.35 8.14 -13.38
C GLY A 77 -6.22 8.37 -14.62
N GLY A 78 -7.52 8.56 -14.37
CA GLY A 78 -8.51 8.89 -15.39
C GLY A 78 -8.08 10.05 -16.30
N GLU A 79 -7.67 9.70 -17.51
CA GLU A 79 -7.78 10.50 -18.73
C GLU A 79 -7.88 9.51 -19.89
N ALA A 80 -8.79 9.76 -20.82
CA ALA A 80 -8.77 9.07 -22.11
C ALA A 80 -7.38 9.28 -22.75
N PRO A 81 -6.77 8.24 -23.34
CA PRO A 81 -5.39 8.32 -23.78
C PRO A 81 -5.23 9.40 -24.86
N PRO A 82 -4.20 10.26 -24.80
CA PRO A 82 -3.85 11.10 -25.91
C PRO A 82 -3.53 10.18 -27.10
N THR A 83 -4.16 10.43 -28.23
CA THR A 83 -4.02 9.67 -29.47
C THR A 83 -2.54 9.46 -29.80
N GLY A 84 -2.01 8.26 -29.54
CA GLY A 84 -0.60 7.95 -29.82
C GLY A 84 0.01 6.69 -29.18
N LYS A 85 -0.59 6.07 -28.16
CA LYS A 85 -0.01 4.89 -27.47
C LYS A 85 -0.54 3.50 -27.91
N SER A 86 -1.11 3.35 -29.11
CA SER A 86 -1.81 2.09 -29.47
C SER A 86 -0.92 0.89 -29.89
N VAL A 87 0.41 0.95 -29.78
CA VAL A 87 1.30 -0.10 -30.32
C VAL A 87 1.92 -1.00 -29.25
N LEU A 88 2.15 -0.50 -28.02
CA LEU A 88 2.74 -1.31 -26.94
C LEU A 88 1.71 -2.18 -26.18
N ASP A 89 0.46 -1.72 -26.03
CA ASP A 89 -0.63 -2.52 -25.43
C ASP A 89 -1.09 -3.67 -26.33
N THR A 90 -1.07 -3.44 -27.64
CA THR A 90 -1.39 -4.48 -28.62
C THR A 90 -0.37 -5.61 -28.60
N ASP A 91 0.90 -5.32 -28.32
CA ASP A 91 1.95 -6.33 -28.19
C ASP A 91 1.77 -7.20 -26.94
N GLY A 92 1.40 -6.63 -25.78
CA GLY A 92 1.17 -7.38 -24.54
C GLY A 92 -0.02 -8.35 -24.64
N LEU A 93 -1.16 -7.85 -25.14
CA LEU A 93 -2.35 -8.67 -25.36
C LEU A 93 -2.11 -9.77 -26.40
N ALA A 94 -1.39 -9.45 -27.49
CA ALA A 94 -1.03 -10.43 -28.51
C ALA A 94 -0.08 -11.52 -27.97
N ILE A 95 0.90 -11.15 -27.14
CA ILE A 95 1.80 -12.10 -26.48
C ILE A 95 1.02 -13.02 -25.52
N GLN A 96 0.07 -12.48 -24.75
CA GLN A 96 -0.74 -13.28 -23.82
C GLN A 96 -1.70 -14.23 -24.57
N LEU A 97 -2.38 -13.74 -25.61
CA LEU A 97 -3.20 -14.56 -26.51
C LEU A 97 -2.38 -15.66 -27.17
N TRP A 98 -1.17 -15.33 -27.64
CA TRP A 98 -0.25 -16.29 -28.25
C TRP A 98 0.20 -17.36 -27.24
N THR A 99 0.59 -16.95 -26.03
CA THR A 99 1.02 -17.86 -24.96
C THR A 99 -0.09 -18.83 -24.57
N ASN A 100 -1.34 -18.36 -24.48
CA ASN A 100 -2.49 -19.20 -24.14
C ASN A 100 -2.86 -20.24 -25.23
N LEU A 101 -2.35 -20.06 -26.45
CA LEU A 101 -2.53 -21.00 -27.56
C LEU A 101 -1.39 -22.05 -27.65
N LEU A 102 -0.36 -21.98 -26.80
CA LEU A 102 0.73 -22.96 -26.76
C LEU A 102 0.42 -24.11 -25.78
N GLN A 103 0.98 -25.31 -26.03
CA GLN A 103 0.85 -26.48 -25.14
C GLN A 103 1.68 -26.31 -23.85
N PRO A 104 1.18 -26.72 -22.66
CA PRO A 104 1.91 -26.58 -21.40
C PRO A 104 3.17 -27.46 -21.34
N MET A 105 4.26 -26.93 -20.75
CA MET A 105 5.51 -27.68 -20.57
C MET A 105 5.40 -28.70 -19.42
N ALA A 106 5.90 -29.91 -19.61
CA ALA A 106 5.92 -30.95 -18.57
C ALA A 106 7.06 -30.82 -17.53
N VAL A 107 7.81 -29.71 -17.48
CA VAL A 107 8.92 -29.52 -16.53
C VAL A 107 9.05 -28.04 -16.15
N GLU A 108 9.07 -27.76 -14.84
CA GLU A 108 9.39 -26.45 -14.25
C GLU A 108 10.81 -25.97 -14.64
N ARG A 109 10.93 -24.70 -15.10
CA ARG A 109 11.90 -23.68 -14.60
C ARG A 109 11.91 -22.39 -15.44
N ASP A 110 12.24 -21.32 -14.71
CA ASP A 110 12.51 -19.91 -15.06
C ASP A 110 11.38 -19.06 -15.65
N ARG A 111 10.80 -18.22 -14.77
CA ARG A 111 9.85 -17.14 -15.09
C ARG A 111 10.53 -15.76 -15.18
N ASP A 112 11.76 -15.68 -15.70
CA ASP A 112 12.47 -14.41 -15.87
C ASP A 112 13.03 -14.23 -17.30
N VAL A 113 12.18 -14.37 -18.32
CA VAL A 113 12.43 -13.75 -19.64
C VAL A 113 11.09 -13.38 -20.29
N VAL A 114 10.82 -12.10 -20.49
CA VAL A 114 9.78 -11.65 -21.43
C VAL A 114 10.35 -11.85 -22.84
N GLY A 115 10.20 -13.06 -23.37
CA GLY A 115 10.52 -13.42 -24.73
C GLY A 115 9.37 -14.22 -25.33
N THR A 116 9.03 -13.96 -26.60
CA THR A 116 8.01 -14.71 -27.35
C THR A 116 8.37 -16.20 -27.38
N GLN A 117 7.64 -17.03 -26.65
CA GLN A 117 7.80 -18.49 -26.74
C GLN A 117 7.37 -18.98 -28.14
N CYS A 118 8.22 -19.78 -28.77
CA CYS A 118 7.94 -20.48 -30.02
C CYS A 118 7.67 -21.96 -29.77
N GLN A 119 6.83 -22.59 -30.61
CA GLN A 119 6.58 -24.04 -30.57
C GLN A 119 7.87 -24.83 -30.80
N ARG A 120 8.09 -25.92 -30.04
CA ARG A 120 9.21 -26.85 -30.25
C ARG A 120 8.81 -27.98 -31.20
N GLU A 121 9.79 -28.53 -31.92
CA GLU A 121 9.61 -29.63 -32.90
C GLU A 121 8.84 -30.85 -32.36
N HIS A 122 8.84 -31.06 -31.04
CA HIS A 122 8.30 -32.27 -30.41
C HIS A 122 6.80 -32.17 -30.08
N GLN A 123 6.22 -30.96 -30.08
CA GLN A 123 4.79 -30.68 -29.94
C GLN A 123 4.41 -29.45 -30.80
N PRO A 124 4.36 -29.61 -32.13
CA PRO A 124 4.22 -28.49 -33.08
C PRO A 124 2.79 -27.96 -33.22
N PHE A 125 1.85 -28.41 -32.37
CA PHE A 125 0.43 -28.10 -32.50
C PHE A 125 0.00 -27.03 -31.50
N LEU A 126 -0.83 -26.08 -31.94
CA LEU A 126 -1.50 -25.15 -31.04
C LEU A 126 -2.49 -25.91 -30.17
N ARG A 127 -2.76 -25.38 -28.98
CA ARG A 127 -3.71 -25.93 -28.03
C ARG A 127 -5.13 -25.87 -28.60
N THR A 128 -5.77 -27.02 -28.70
CA THR A 128 -7.18 -27.18 -29.07
C THR A 128 -7.87 -28.10 -28.07
N TRP A 129 -9.20 -28.12 -28.13
CA TRP A 129 -10.04 -29.04 -27.37
C TRP A 129 -9.64 -30.51 -27.55
N GLN A 130 -9.23 -30.92 -28.77
CA GLN A 130 -8.96 -32.33 -29.08
C GLN A 130 -7.55 -32.80 -28.73
N ASN A 131 -6.57 -31.89 -28.64
CA ASN A 131 -5.14 -32.24 -28.48
C ASN A 131 -4.54 -31.79 -27.13
N SER A 132 -5.38 -31.36 -26.19
CA SER A 132 -4.99 -31.02 -24.81
C SER A 132 -5.16 -32.21 -23.85
N PRO A 133 -4.36 -32.33 -22.76
CA PRO A 133 -4.51 -33.43 -21.79
C PRO A 133 -5.92 -33.51 -21.17
N PRO A 134 -6.43 -34.72 -20.83
CA PRO A 134 -7.83 -34.94 -20.44
C PRO A 134 -8.26 -34.41 -19.07
N GLU A 135 -7.44 -33.60 -18.39
CA GLU A 135 -7.78 -33.01 -17.08
C GLU A 135 -9.00 -32.08 -17.13
N LEU A 136 -9.54 -31.84 -18.33
CA LEU A 136 -10.80 -31.14 -18.61
C LEU A 136 -12.04 -32.04 -18.80
N HIS A 137 -11.95 -33.39 -18.85
CA HIS A 137 -13.04 -34.21 -19.42
C HIS A 137 -13.77 -35.20 -18.50
N LEU A 138 -13.54 -35.21 -17.18
CA LEU A 138 -14.34 -36.06 -16.27
C LEU A 138 -15.28 -35.25 -15.37
N LYS A 139 -16.50 -34.96 -15.88
CA LYS A 139 -17.80 -35.05 -15.16
C LYS A 139 -18.99 -34.53 -16.00
N VAL A 140 -19.22 -35.08 -17.21
CA VAL A 140 -20.52 -34.91 -17.90
C VAL A 140 -21.16 -36.24 -18.32
N ARG A 141 -20.40 -37.32 -18.44
CA ARG A 141 -20.95 -38.62 -18.91
C ARG A 141 -21.73 -39.47 -17.89
N THR A 142 -21.92 -39.03 -16.65
CA THR A 142 -22.69 -39.80 -15.65
C THR A 142 -24.02 -39.17 -15.21
N ARG A 143 -24.51 -38.10 -15.85
CA ARG A 143 -25.77 -37.47 -15.43
C ARG A 143 -27.03 -37.93 -16.19
N ASP A 144 -26.88 -38.68 -17.28
CA ASP A 144 -28.01 -38.92 -18.21
C ASP A 144 -28.70 -40.30 -18.14
N GLN A 145 -28.38 -41.16 -17.17
CA GLN A 145 -29.20 -42.37 -16.95
C GLN A 145 -29.44 -42.65 -15.46
N GLY A 146 -30.63 -42.28 -15.00
CA GLY A 146 -31.33 -42.98 -13.93
C GLY A 146 -31.21 -42.40 -12.51
N SER A 147 -31.97 -41.36 -12.20
CA SER A 147 -32.97 -41.40 -11.11
C SER A 147 -33.64 -40.03 -10.97
N ASN A 148 -34.98 -40.00 -11.06
CA ASN A 148 -35.80 -38.99 -10.38
C ASN A 148 -35.66 -39.17 -8.87
N ALA A 149 -34.50 -38.81 -8.34
CA ALA A 149 -34.25 -38.66 -6.92
C ALA A 149 -33.59 -37.30 -6.75
N ILE A 150 -34.30 -36.40 -6.09
CA ILE A 150 -33.77 -35.15 -5.54
C ILE A 150 -32.50 -35.51 -4.75
N PRO A 151 -31.28 -35.09 -5.15
CA PRO A 151 -30.11 -35.34 -4.33
C PRO A 151 -30.15 -34.34 -3.18
N HIS A 152 -30.72 -34.81 -2.07
CA HIS A 152 -30.38 -34.56 -0.68
C HIS A 152 -29.87 -33.17 -0.29
N MET A 153 -30.67 -32.51 0.57
CA MET A 153 -30.27 -31.50 1.56
C MET A 153 -28.77 -31.51 1.83
N GLU A 154 -28.08 -30.41 1.50
CA GLU A 154 -26.83 -30.10 2.17
C GLU A 154 -27.08 -30.14 3.69
N PRO A 155 -26.15 -30.71 4.49
CA PRO A 155 -26.32 -30.74 5.93
C PRO A 155 -26.56 -29.31 6.41
N THR A 156 -27.64 -29.11 7.17
CA THR A 156 -27.87 -27.83 7.85
C THR A 156 -26.58 -27.43 8.57
N VAL A 157 -25.99 -26.28 8.23
CA VAL A 157 -24.83 -25.67 8.91
C VAL A 157 -25.20 -25.17 10.32
N GLY A 158 -26.39 -25.54 10.77
CA GLY A 158 -26.90 -25.26 12.09
C GLY A 158 -26.25 -26.13 13.15
N SER A 159 -26.42 -25.67 14.36
CA SER A 159 -25.81 -26.14 15.57
C SER A 159 -26.87 -26.52 16.60
N LYS A 160 -26.46 -27.25 17.62
CA LYS A 160 -27.28 -27.51 18.80
C LYS A 160 -26.52 -27.13 20.05
N LEU A 161 -27.08 -26.21 20.82
CA LEU A 161 -26.57 -25.84 22.13
C LEU A 161 -27.33 -26.61 23.20
N SER A 162 -26.63 -27.30 24.09
CA SER A 162 -27.22 -28.14 25.15
C SER A 162 -26.83 -27.67 26.56
N CYS A 163 -26.79 -26.36 26.78
CA CYS A 163 -26.47 -25.80 28.10
C CYS A 163 -27.63 -25.95 29.09
N ALA A 164 -27.32 -26.32 30.33
CA ALA A 164 -28.28 -26.54 31.40
C ALA A 164 -28.81 -25.24 32.00
N ASP A 165 -27.93 -24.27 32.31
CA ASP A 165 -28.32 -22.93 32.74
C ASP A 165 -28.29 -21.98 31.53
N ARG A 166 -29.43 -21.30 31.32
CA ARG A 166 -29.60 -20.26 30.29
C ARG A 166 -30.28 -19.00 30.83
N GLY A 167 -30.46 -18.93 32.16
CA GLY A 167 -31.19 -17.85 32.79
C GLY A 167 -30.41 -16.53 32.80
N PRO A 168 -31.10 -15.38 32.80
CA PRO A 168 -30.47 -14.09 33.06
C PRO A 168 -29.94 -14.02 34.49
N SER A 169 -29.13 -13.00 34.76
CA SER A 169 -28.74 -12.68 36.13
C SER A 169 -29.98 -12.35 36.99
N PRO A 170 -29.97 -12.65 38.31
CA PRO A 170 -31.10 -12.36 39.20
C PRO A 170 -31.53 -10.88 39.19
N THR A 171 -30.56 -9.99 39.00
CA THR A 171 -30.77 -8.57 38.70
C THR A 171 -29.88 -8.15 37.54
N PRO A 172 -30.28 -7.17 36.71
CA PRO A 172 -29.44 -6.68 35.63
C PRO A 172 -28.04 -6.28 36.16
N PRO A 173 -26.94 -6.83 35.61
CA PRO A 173 -25.61 -6.55 36.14
C PRO A 173 -25.25 -5.09 35.90
N THR A 174 -24.51 -4.51 36.84
CA THR A 174 -23.96 -3.15 36.73
C THR A 174 -22.54 -3.14 36.18
N SER A 175 -21.88 -4.30 36.19
CA SER A 175 -20.52 -4.49 35.69
C SER A 175 -20.48 -5.53 34.59
N VAL A 176 -19.64 -5.27 33.57
CA VAL A 176 -19.39 -6.16 32.45
C VAL A 176 -18.72 -7.47 32.90
N HIS A 177 -18.03 -7.44 34.04
CA HIS A 177 -17.36 -8.61 34.64
C HIS A 177 -18.34 -9.61 35.26
N ALA A 178 -19.60 -9.22 35.45
CA ALA A 178 -20.70 -10.07 35.91
C ALA A 178 -21.75 -10.33 34.81
N LEU A 179 -21.40 -10.08 33.54
CA LEU A 179 -22.33 -10.20 32.41
C LEU A 179 -22.54 -11.66 32.01
N ARG A 180 -23.76 -12.18 32.13
CA ARG A 180 -24.13 -13.51 31.60
C ARG A 180 -24.60 -13.38 30.14
N PRO A 181 -24.54 -14.45 29.33
CA PRO A 181 -25.06 -14.42 27.96
C PRO A 181 -26.52 -13.94 27.85
N ALA A 182 -27.38 -14.35 28.79
CA ALA A 182 -28.79 -13.98 28.83
C ALA A 182 -29.04 -12.50 29.21
N ASP A 183 -28.05 -11.79 29.75
CA ASP A 183 -28.15 -10.36 30.09
C ASP A 183 -27.91 -9.46 28.87
N VAL A 184 -27.29 -9.99 27.81
CA VAL A 184 -27.02 -9.27 26.57
C VAL A 184 -28.33 -9.01 25.84
N LYS A 185 -28.58 -7.74 25.49
CA LYS A 185 -29.81 -7.33 24.79
C LYS A 185 -29.55 -6.83 23.38
N VAL A 186 -28.37 -6.31 23.12
CA VAL A 186 -28.01 -5.71 21.82
C VAL A 186 -26.72 -6.33 21.31
N VAL A 187 -26.70 -6.70 20.04
CA VAL A 187 -25.48 -7.04 19.31
C VAL A 187 -25.23 -6.02 18.20
N ALA A 188 -23.97 -5.71 17.93
CA ALA A 188 -23.57 -4.84 16.82
C ALA A 188 -22.25 -5.32 16.22
N ALA A 189 -21.93 -4.90 15.00
CA ALA A 189 -20.65 -5.26 14.38
C ALA A 189 -20.08 -4.16 13.47
N LEU A 190 -18.76 -4.07 13.47
CA LEU A 190 -17.93 -3.20 12.63
C LEU A 190 -16.90 -4.08 11.89
N GLY A 191 -16.55 -3.72 10.66
CA GLY A 191 -15.55 -4.46 9.91
C GLY A 191 -15.60 -4.29 8.40
N ASP A 192 -15.13 -5.31 7.70
CA ASP A 192 -15.04 -5.36 6.24
C ASP A 192 -16.03 -6.37 5.61
N SER A 193 -15.69 -6.90 4.44
CA SER A 193 -16.50 -7.86 3.68
C SER A 193 -16.70 -9.21 4.38
N LEU A 194 -15.79 -9.65 5.27
CA LEU A 194 -16.00 -10.88 6.04
C LEU A 194 -17.09 -10.68 7.10
N THR A 195 -17.13 -9.50 7.74
CA THR A 195 -18.17 -9.13 8.71
C THR A 195 -19.53 -8.85 8.03
N ALA A 196 -19.51 -8.40 6.76
CA ALA A 196 -20.70 -8.28 5.91
C ALA A 196 -21.17 -9.61 5.29
N ALA A 197 -20.36 -10.67 5.39
CA ALA A 197 -20.60 -11.99 4.80
C ALA A 197 -20.76 -11.99 3.28
N ASN A 198 -19.86 -11.28 2.59
CA ASN A 198 -19.75 -11.32 1.14
C ASN A 198 -19.59 -12.76 0.62
N GLY A 199 -20.45 -13.19 -0.31
CA GLY A 199 -20.36 -14.51 -0.93
C GLY A 199 -20.68 -15.71 -0.03
N ALA A 200 -20.95 -15.51 1.26
CA ALA A 200 -21.08 -16.62 2.21
C ALA A 200 -22.23 -17.59 1.85
N GLY A 201 -23.37 -17.05 1.40
CA GLY A 201 -24.54 -17.84 0.97
C GLY A 201 -24.55 -18.16 -0.53
N GLY A 202 -23.44 -17.88 -1.22
CA GLY A 202 -23.32 -18.05 -2.66
C GLY A 202 -23.07 -19.49 -3.07
N SER A 203 -23.44 -19.83 -4.30
CA SER A 203 -23.05 -21.13 -4.87
C SER A 203 -21.53 -21.17 -5.12
N PRO A 204 -20.84 -22.30 -4.88
CA PRO A 204 -19.37 -22.41 -5.04
C PRO A 204 -18.84 -22.03 -6.44
N ASN A 205 -19.70 -22.04 -7.46
CA ASN A 205 -19.36 -21.69 -8.84
C ASN A 205 -20.15 -20.48 -9.37
N ASN A 206 -20.67 -19.61 -8.49
CA ASN A 206 -21.34 -18.39 -8.88
C ASN A 206 -20.57 -17.18 -8.37
N ILE A 207 -19.71 -16.61 -9.21
CA ILE A 207 -18.89 -15.45 -8.87
C ILE A 207 -19.72 -14.18 -8.60
N LEU A 208 -20.96 -14.11 -9.10
CA LEU A 208 -21.85 -12.97 -8.83
C LEU A 208 -22.35 -12.95 -7.39
N ASP A 209 -22.33 -14.08 -6.68
CA ASP A 209 -22.74 -14.10 -5.29
C ASP A 209 -21.68 -13.46 -4.38
N VAL A 210 -20.43 -13.32 -4.83
CA VAL A 210 -19.34 -12.66 -4.06
C VAL A 210 -19.62 -11.18 -3.81
N ILE A 211 -20.32 -10.51 -4.74
CA ILE A 211 -20.73 -9.11 -4.56
C ILE A 211 -22.01 -8.97 -3.72
N VAL A 212 -22.63 -10.09 -3.32
CA VAL A 212 -23.80 -10.11 -2.45
C VAL A 212 -23.34 -10.21 -1.00
N GLU A 213 -23.79 -9.27 -0.18
CA GLU A 213 -23.53 -9.21 1.25
C GLU A 213 -24.64 -9.96 1.99
N TYR A 214 -24.37 -11.20 2.42
CA TYR A 214 -25.33 -12.08 3.09
C TYR A 214 -25.41 -11.79 4.60
N ARG A 215 -25.79 -10.56 4.93
CA ARG A 215 -25.80 -10.00 6.29
C ARG A 215 -26.46 -10.92 7.33
N GLY A 216 -27.54 -11.60 6.97
CA GLY A 216 -28.30 -12.48 7.87
C GLY A 216 -27.61 -13.76 8.31
N ILE A 217 -26.55 -14.19 7.60
CA ILE A 217 -25.75 -15.37 7.94
C ILE A 217 -24.31 -15.00 8.34
N SER A 218 -24.04 -13.71 8.61
CA SER A 218 -22.74 -13.27 9.11
C SER A 218 -22.43 -13.91 10.47
N TRP A 219 -21.21 -14.43 10.62
CA TRP A 219 -20.79 -15.21 11.78
C TRP A 219 -20.90 -14.42 13.09
N SER A 220 -20.65 -13.10 13.04
CA SER A 220 -20.60 -12.22 14.21
C SER A 220 -21.93 -11.52 14.52
N ILE A 221 -22.83 -11.36 13.54
CA ILE A 221 -23.99 -10.46 13.68
C ILE A 221 -25.25 -10.86 12.89
N GLY A 222 -25.22 -11.94 12.11
CA GLY A 222 -26.39 -12.45 11.39
C GLY A 222 -27.42 -13.11 12.31
N GLY A 223 -28.71 -12.98 12.01
CA GLY A 223 -29.81 -13.58 12.78
C GLY A 223 -30.90 -14.22 11.92
N ASP A 224 -30.57 -14.66 10.71
CA ASP A 224 -31.49 -15.45 9.90
C ASP A 224 -31.85 -16.77 10.60
N ASP A 225 -33.13 -17.15 10.50
CA ASP A 225 -33.70 -18.35 11.11
C ASP A 225 -33.40 -18.51 12.62
N ASN A 226 -32.75 -19.62 13.00
CA ASN A 226 -32.38 -20.00 14.36
C ASN A 226 -31.10 -20.85 14.35
N LEU A 227 -30.58 -21.17 15.54
CA LEU A 227 -29.33 -21.90 15.70
C LEU A 227 -29.31 -23.25 14.98
N THR A 228 -30.45 -23.95 14.89
CA THR A 228 -30.52 -25.29 14.27
C THR A 228 -30.38 -25.30 12.76
N SER A 229 -30.49 -24.14 12.10
CA SER A 229 -30.26 -23.99 10.66
C SER A 229 -29.07 -23.09 10.32
N VAL A 230 -28.87 -22.00 11.06
CA VAL A 230 -27.83 -21.01 10.82
C VAL A 230 -27.06 -20.72 12.11
N THR A 231 -25.78 -21.10 12.13
CA THR A 231 -24.89 -20.86 13.27
C THR A 231 -24.24 -19.47 13.17
N THR A 232 -24.66 -18.54 14.03
CA THR A 232 -24.10 -17.19 14.19
C THR A 232 -24.06 -16.81 15.66
N LEU A 233 -23.23 -15.84 16.05
CA LEU A 233 -23.19 -15.36 17.43
C LEU A 233 -24.59 -14.91 17.94
N PRO A 234 -25.39 -14.13 17.19
CA PRO A 234 -26.73 -13.76 17.65
C PRO A 234 -27.68 -14.96 17.80
N ASN A 235 -27.63 -15.95 16.91
CA ASN A 235 -28.47 -17.14 17.05
C ASN A 235 -28.05 -18.00 18.25
N ILE A 236 -26.77 -18.01 18.61
CA ILE A 236 -26.29 -18.62 19.87
C ILE A 236 -26.83 -17.84 21.07
N LEU A 237 -26.69 -16.51 21.08
CA LEU A 237 -27.17 -15.65 22.18
C LEU A 237 -28.70 -15.70 22.34
N ARG A 238 -29.47 -15.89 21.25
CA ARG A 238 -30.93 -16.03 21.30
C ARG A 238 -31.41 -17.30 22.01
N GLU A 239 -30.56 -18.32 22.15
CA GLU A 239 -30.84 -19.48 23.01
C GLU A 239 -30.87 -19.11 24.50
N PHE A 240 -30.25 -17.98 24.87
CA PHE A 240 -30.20 -17.43 26.23
C PHE A 240 -31.18 -16.26 26.41
N ASN A 241 -31.24 -15.36 25.43
CA ASN A 241 -32.16 -14.22 25.43
C ASN A 241 -32.93 -14.13 24.09
N PRO A 242 -34.17 -14.66 24.02
CA PRO A 242 -34.99 -14.59 22.81
C PRO A 242 -35.36 -13.15 22.37
N SER A 243 -35.23 -12.16 23.26
CA SER A 243 -35.52 -10.74 22.99
C SER A 243 -34.30 -9.95 22.50
N LEU A 244 -33.18 -10.61 22.20
CA LEU A 244 -31.99 -9.97 21.62
C LEU A 244 -32.36 -9.14 20.37
N THR A 245 -31.75 -7.98 20.23
CA THR A 245 -31.89 -7.11 19.04
C THR A 245 -30.52 -6.68 18.51
N GLY A 246 -30.50 -5.98 17.37
CA GLY A 246 -29.28 -5.43 16.76
C GLY A 246 -28.72 -6.25 15.60
N TYR A 247 -29.08 -7.54 15.51
CA TYR A 247 -28.61 -8.45 14.48
C TYR A 247 -29.17 -8.12 13.09
N SER A 248 -28.43 -8.52 12.06
CA SER A 248 -28.81 -8.37 10.65
C SER A 248 -29.59 -9.58 10.12
N VAL A 249 -30.40 -9.37 9.08
CA VAL A 249 -31.21 -10.41 8.41
C VAL A 249 -31.13 -10.29 6.89
N GLY A 250 -31.23 -11.40 6.17
CA GLY A 250 -31.22 -11.45 4.70
C GLY A 250 -29.96 -10.84 4.06
N THR A 251 -30.12 -10.22 2.90
CA THR A 251 -29.03 -9.60 2.14
C THR A 251 -29.13 -8.07 2.13
N GLY A 252 -28.01 -7.37 2.01
CA GLY A 252 -28.02 -5.92 1.81
C GLY A 252 -26.73 -5.23 2.23
N LYS A 253 -26.68 -3.91 1.98
CA LYS A 253 -25.56 -3.04 2.31
C LYS A 253 -25.67 -2.45 3.71
N GLU A 254 -24.64 -1.79 4.21
CA GLU A 254 -24.56 -1.17 5.54
C GLU A 254 -25.71 -0.21 5.86
N HIS A 255 -26.31 0.41 4.84
CA HIS A 255 -27.43 1.34 4.98
C HIS A 255 -28.81 0.70 4.76
N THR A 256 -28.89 -0.58 4.40
CA THR A 256 -30.18 -1.24 4.20
C THR A 256 -30.80 -1.61 5.54
N PRO A 257 -32.15 -1.59 5.68
CA PRO A 257 -32.82 -2.00 6.92
C PRO A 257 -32.42 -3.40 7.40
N SER A 258 -32.07 -4.29 6.47
CA SER A 258 -31.56 -5.64 6.73
C SER A 258 -30.23 -5.68 7.50
N ALA A 259 -29.36 -4.68 7.33
CA ALA A 259 -28.06 -4.65 8.00
C ALA A 259 -28.18 -4.27 9.48
N PHE A 260 -29.20 -3.48 9.84
CA PHE A 260 -29.41 -2.93 11.17
C PHE A 260 -28.10 -2.42 11.83
N LEU A 261 -27.59 -3.03 12.90
CA LEU A 261 -26.34 -2.59 13.57
C LEU A 261 -25.06 -3.26 13.02
N ASN A 262 -25.15 -3.97 11.90
CA ASN A 262 -23.98 -4.41 11.13
C ASN A 262 -23.52 -3.26 10.22
N GLN A 263 -22.57 -2.48 10.70
CA GLN A 263 -21.99 -1.33 9.98
C GLN A 263 -20.70 -1.68 9.23
N ALA A 264 -20.40 -2.97 9.05
CA ALA A 264 -19.27 -3.40 8.25
C ALA A 264 -19.46 -3.04 6.77
N VAL A 265 -18.38 -2.65 6.08
CA VAL A 265 -18.41 -2.18 4.69
C VAL A 265 -17.42 -2.98 3.86
N ALA A 266 -17.90 -3.57 2.77
CA ALA A 266 -17.03 -4.35 1.89
C ALA A 266 -15.91 -3.48 1.27
N GLY A 267 -14.68 -3.96 1.40
CA GLY A 267 -13.47 -3.25 0.94
C GLY A 267 -12.98 -2.14 1.86
N SER A 268 -13.49 -2.03 3.10
CA SER A 268 -12.97 -1.08 4.08
C SER A 268 -11.65 -1.51 4.68
N ASN A 269 -10.80 -0.53 4.98
CA ASN A 269 -9.52 -0.70 5.67
C ASN A 269 -9.66 -0.13 7.09
N THR A 270 -8.62 -0.28 7.92
CA THR A 270 -8.72 0.11 9.33
C THR A 270 -9.04 1.58 9.57
N ASP A 271 -8.68 2.48 8.65
CA ASP A 271 -8.95 3.92 8.73
C ASP A 271 -10.43 4.29 8.61
N ASP A 272 -11.27 3.39 8.09
CA ASP A 272 -12.73 3.54 8.08
C ASP A 272 -13.38 3.24 9.45
N MET A 273 -12.69 2.51 10.33
CA MET A 273 -13.26 2.03 11.60
C MET A 273 -13.78 3.14 12.51
N PRO A 274 -13.10 4.30 12.68
CA PRO A 274 -13.63 5.39 13.48
C PRO A 274 -15.00 5.88 12.98
N GLN A 275 -15.22 5.89 11.66
CA GLN A 275 -16.51 6.29 11.10
C GLN A 275 -17.59 5.24 11.38
N GLN A 276 -17.29 3.95 11.18
CA GLN A 276 -18.24 2.88 11.49
C GLN A 276 -18.61 2.87 12.99
N ALA A 277 -17.64 3.14 13.88
CA ALA A 277 -17.85 3.24 15.33
C ALA A 277 -18.80 4.40 15.72
N ARG A 278 -18.65 5.58 15.09
CA ARG A 278 -19.59 6.70 15.30
C ARG A 278 -21.00 6.35 14.83
N LEU A 279 -21.10 5.78 13.62
CA LEU A 279 -22.39 5.40 13.04
C LEU A 279 -23.15 4.41 13.91
N VAL A 280 -22.49 3.34 14.38
CA VAL A 280 -23.17 2.35 15.22
C VAL A 280 -23.60 2.94 16.57
N ALA A 281 -22.78 3.80 17.17
CA ALA A 281 -23.14 4.50 18.40
C ALA A 281 -24.36 5.41 18.20
N ASP A 282 -24.38 6.20 17.13
CA ASP A 282 -25.49 7.09 16.81
C ASP A 282 -26.77 6.32 16.48
N MET A 283 -26.67 5.20 15.76
CA MET A 283 -27.82 4.33 15.50
C MET A 283 -28.40 3.77 16.78
N MET A 284 -27.56 3.29 17.71
CA MET A 284 -28.03 2.78 19.01
C MET A 284 -28.65 3.88 19.89
N LYS A 285 -28.16 5.12 19.84
CA LYS A 285 -28.74 6.27 20.57
C LYS A 285 -30.13 6.65 20.07
N ASN A 286 -30.38 6.47 18.77
CA ASN A 286 -31.59 6.94 18.11
C ASN A 286 -32.65 5.85 17.92
N ASP A 287 -32.35 4.58 18.20
CA ASP A 287 -33.31 3.49 18.04
C ASP A 287 -34.17 3.31 19.31
N PRO A 288 -35.50 3.46 19.24
CA PRO A 288 -36.37 3.36 20.41
C PRO A 288 -36.47 1.94 21.00
N ARG A 289 -35.96 0.91 20.31
CA ARG A 289 -35.90 -0.47 20.80
C ARG A 289 -34.73 -0.71 21.75
N ILE A 290 -33.77 0.22 21.81
CA ILE A 290 -32.54 0.10 22.58
C ILE A 290 -32.56 1.12 23.70
N ASP A 291 -32.53 0.66 24.96
CA ASP A 291 -32.19 1.53 26.07
C ASP A 291 -30.67 1.74 26.06
N PHE A 292 -30.24 2.78 25.34
CA PHE A 292 -28.83 3.05 25.09
C PHE A 292 -27.98 3.09 26.36
N HIS A 293 -28.53 3.55 27.49
CA HIS A 293 -27.77 3.66 28.73
C HIS A 293 -27.81 2.39 29.59
N ASN A 294 -28.90 1.61 29.54
CA ASN A 294 -29.10 0.50 30.47
C ASN A 294 -28.95 -0.90 29.86
N ASP A 295 -29.10 -1.04 28.54
CA ASP A 295 -29.00 -2.34 27.88
C ASP A 295 -27.54 -2.76 27.70
N TRP A 296 -27.23 -4.03 27.96
CA TRP A 296 -25.91 -4.58 27.68
C TRP A 296 -25.73 -4.90 26.21
N LYS A 297 -24.59 -4.43 25.67
CA LYS A 297 -24.23 -4.52 24.26
C LYS A 297 -23.01 -5.43 24.08
N VAL A 298 -23.05 -6.31 23.09
CA VAL A 298 -21.86 -7.00 22.58
C VAL A 298 -21.56 -6.45 21.19
N ILE A 299 -20.37 -5.85 21.02
CA ILE A 299 -19.95 -5.25 19.75
C ILE A 299 -18.77 -6.05 19.20
N THR A 300 -18.89 -6.61 18.00
CA THR A 300 -17.80 -7.38 17.38
C THR A 300 -17.09 -6.57 16.30
N MET A 301 -15.78 -6.47 16.40
CA MET A 301 -14.90 -5.76 15.46
C MET A 301 -13.96 -6.76 14.80
N PHE A 302 -13.97 -6.80 13.47
CA PHE A 302 -13.00 -7.57 12.69
C PHE A 302 -12.67 -6.84 11.39
N ILE A 303 -11.40 -6.46 11.24
CA ILE A 303 -10.87 -5.73 10.07
C ILE A 303 -9.35 -5.96 9.96
N GLY A 304 -8.76 -5.59 8.82
CA GLY A 304 -7.30 -5.59 8.60
C GLY A 304 -6.87 -6.46 7.42
N GLY A 305 -7.77 -7.27 6.86
CA GLY A 305 -7.50 -8.06 5.66
C GLY A 305 -7.19 -7.19 4.45
N ASN A 306 -7.98 -6.13 4.24
CA ASN A 306 -7.75 -5.18 3.15
C ASN A 306 -6.45 -4.38 3.33
N ASP A 307 -6.07 -4.03 4.57
CA ASP A 307 -4.77 -3.41 4.86
C ASP A 307 -3.60 -4.31 4.43
N LEU A 308 -3.70 -5.64 4.61
CA LEU A 308 -2.71 -6.58 4.05
C LEU A 308 -2.81 -6.69 2.52
N CYS A 309 -4.01 -6.66 1.96
CA CYS A 309 -4.23 -6.70 0.51
C CYS A 309 -3.63 -5.48 -0.22
N ASP A 310 -3.54 -4.34 0.45
CA ASP A 310 -3.07 -3.07 -0.09
C ASP A 310 -1.65 -2.67 0.37
N HIS A 311 -1.01 -3.44 1.28
CA HIS A 311 0.25 -3.01 1.91
C HIS A 311 1.38 -2.65 0.94
N CYS A 312 1.46 -3.32 -0.21
CA CYS A 312 2.48 -3.08 -1.23
C CYS A 312 2.16 -1.86 -2.12
N THR A 313 0.99 -1.26 -1.98
CA THR A 313 0.60 -0.02 -2.66
C THR A 313 1.06 1.22 -1.89
N ASP A 314 1.04 1.13 -0.55
CA ASP A 314 1.57 2.15 0.36
C ASP A 314 1.93 1.51 1.71
N SER A 315 3.17 1.01 1.80
CA SER A 315 3.67 0.29 2.99
C SER A 315 3.70 1.12 4.26
N VAL A 316 3.57 2.45 4.16
CA VAL A 316 3.56 3.34 5.33
C VAL A 316 2.15 3.63 5.76
N TYR A 317 1.26 3.92 4.82
CA TYR A 317 -0.16 4.07 5.12
C TYR A 317 -0.71 2.79 5.77
N TYR A 318 -0.41 1.62 5.21
CA TYR A 318 -0.73 0.30 5.77
C TYR A 318 0.42 -0.28 6.63
N SER A 319 1.02 0.55 7.48
CA SER A 319 1.98 0.09 8.49
C SER A 319 1.27 -0.46 9.73
N ALA A 320 1.97 -1.27 10.53
CA ALA A 320 1.41 -1.81 11.77
C ALA A 320 1.02 -0.71 12.75
N GLU A 321 1.81 0.36 12.81
CA GLU A 321 1.56 1.52 13.66
C GLU A 321 0.26 2.24 13.26
N ASN A 322 0.03 2.44 11.95
CA ASN A 322 -1.20 3.08 11.48
C ASN A 322 -2.42 2.19 11.69
N LEU A 323 -2.32 0.89 11.40
CA LEU A 323 -3.41 -0.05 11.66
C LEU A 323 -3.83 -0.01 13.14
N VAL A 324 -2.87 -0.11 14.06
CA VAL A 324 -3.13 -0.07 15.50
C VAL A 324 -3.70 1.28 15.91
N SER A 325 -3.19 2.38 15.36
CA SER A 325 -3.71 3.72 15.63
C SER A 325 -5.16 3.90 15.19
N ASN A 326 -5.54 3.34 14.04
CA ASN A 326 -6.91 3.41 13.52
C ASN A 326 -7.88 2.57 14.35
N ILE A 327 -7.49 1.33 14.72
CA ILE A 327 -8.27 0.47 15.62
C ILE A 327 -8.43 1.15 16.98
N ARG A 328 -7.36 1.73 17.54
CA ARG A 328 -7.40 2.50 18.79
C ARG A 328 -8.42 3.63 18.70
N GLN A 329 -8.39 4.45 17.64
CA GLN A 329 -9.35 5.56 17.48
C GLN A 329 -10.80 5.07 17.50
N ALA A 330 -11.11 3.95 16.85
CA ALA A 330 -12.46 3.37 16.88
C ALA A 330 -12.85 2.87 18.27
N LEU A 331 -11.95 2.18 18.98
CA LEU A 331 -12.17 1.73 20.35
C LEU A 331 -12.31 2.88 21.35
N ASP A 332 -11.54 3.96 21.18
CA ASP A 332 -11.61 5.17 22.00
C ASP A 332 -12.99 5.83 21.86
N ILE A 333 -13.54 5.90 20.63
CA ILE A 333 -14.91 6.37 20.38
C ILE A 333 -15.93 5.48 21.10
N LEU A 334 -15.83 4.15 20.97
CA LEU A 334 -16.76 3.24 21.64
C LEU A 334 -16.67 3.36 23.17
N HIS A 335 -15.46 3.43 23.73
CA HIS A 335 -15.22 3.58 25.15
C HIS A 335 -15.78 4.91 25.70
N GLN A 336 -15.66 5.99 24.92
CA GLN A 336 -16.18 7.31 25.30
C GLN A 336 -17.72 7.39 25.19
N GLU A 337 -18.29 6.81 24.13
CA GLU A 337 -19.68 7.08 23.74
C GLU A 337 -20.67 5.98 24.17
N VAL A 338 -20.23 4.72 24.28
CA VAL A 338 -21.13 3.56 24.43
C VAL A 338 -21.03 2.95 25.83
N PRO A 339 -22.02 3.20 26.72
CA PRO A 339 -22.03 2.57 28.03
C PRO A 339 -22.52 1.12 27.96
N ARG A 340 -22.12 0.32 28.95
CA ARG A 340 -22.56 -1.08 29.13
C ARG A 340 -22.25 -1.94 27.91
N ALA A 341 -20.98 -2.00 27.54
CA ALA A 341 -20.54 -2.76 26.36
C ALA A 341 -19.38 -3.71 26.67
N LEU A 342 -19.46 -4.90 26.08
CA LEU A 342 -18.33 -5.80 25.89
C LEU A 342 -17.97 -5.74 24.40
N VAL A 343 -16.77 -5.27 24.09
CA VAL A 343 -16.28 -5.21 22.71
C VAL A 343 -15.38 -6.42 22.44
N ASN A 344 -15.79 -7.26 21.49
CA ASN A 344 -14.95 -8.32 20.94
C ASN A 344 -14.07 -7.71 19.83
N LEU A 345 -12.77 -7.55 20.08
CA LEU A 345 -11.80 -7.27 19.03
C LEU A 345 -11.24 -8.60 18.52
N VAL A 346 -11.60 -9.02 17.32
CA VAL A 346 -11.12 -10.29 16.76
C VAL A 346 -9.76 -10.08 16.12
N GLU A 347 -8.77 -10.86 16.54
CA GLU A 347 -7.41 -10.76 16.03
C GLU A 347 -7.36 -11.16 14.54
N LEU A 348 -6.52 -10.47 13.76
CA LEU A 348 -6.37 -10.75 12.34
C LEU A 348 -5.79 -12.15 12.10
N MET A 349 -6.32 -12.83 11.08
CA MET A 349 -5.84 -14.17 10.69
C MET A 349 -4.41 -14.18 10.16
N ASP A 350 -3.76 -15.32 10.30
CA ASP A 350 -2.66 -15.71 9.42
C ASP A 350 -3.15 -15.73 7.97
N ILE A 351 -2.54 -14.90 7.13
CA ILE A 351 -2.91 -14.72 5.73
C ILE A 351 -2.30 -15.79 4.81
N MET A 352 -1.36 -16.61 5.33
CA MET A 352 -0.66 -17.63 4.53
C MET A 352 -1.57 -18.71 3.93
N PRO A 353 -2.64 -19.20 4.59
CA PRO A 353 -3.60 -20.11 3.97
C PRO A 353 -4.22 -19.54 2.67
N ILE A 354 -4.53 -18.25 2.63
CA ILE A 354 -5.06 -17.56 1.43
C ILE A 354 -3.99 -17.50 0.34
N TYR A 355 -2.73 -17.20 0.70
CA TYR A 355 -1.61 -17.24 -0.25
C TYR A 355 -1.50 -18.62 -0.91
N HIS A 356 -1.44 -19.70 -0.11
CA HIS A 356 -1.31 -21.07 -0.61
C HIS A 356 -2.48 -21.51 -1.50
N LEU A 357 -3.70 -21.09 -1.16
CA LEU A 357 -4.89 -21.35 -1.94
C LEU A 357 -4.78 -20.83 -3.38
N HIS A 358 -4.12 -19.69 -3.56
CA HIS A 358 -3.90 -19.05 -4.87
C HIS A 358 -2.64 -19.50 -5.60
N GLN A 359 -1.73 -20.24 -4.96
CA GLN A 359 -0.58 -20.87 -5.61
C GLN A 359 -0.94 -22.24 -6.21
N ASP A 360 -1.95 -22.94 -5.69
CA ASP A 360 -2.39 -24.24 -6.21
C ASP A 360 -3.35 -24.08 -7.41
N ASN A 361 -2.79 -24.14 -8.63
CA ASN A 361 -3.56 -24.05 -9.87
C ASN A 361 -4.60 -25.19 -10.03
N SER A 362 -4.44 -26.33 -9.35
CA SER A 362 -5.39 -27.46 -9.45
C SER A 362 -6.74 -27.14 -8.81
N LEU A 363 -6.78 -26.16 -7.91
CA LEU A 363 -7.99 -25.69 -7.25
C LEU A 363 -8.85 -24.81 -8.17
N ARG A 364 -8.30 -24.29 -9.29
CA ARG A 364 -9.01 -23.41 -10.23
C ARG A 364 -9.63 -22.19 -9.55
N CYS A 365 -8.94 -21.63 -8.56
CA CYS A 365 -9.33 -20.37 -7.95
C CYS A 365 -9.16 -19.22 -8.97
N PRO A 366 -10.04 -18.21 -8.98
CA PRO A 366 -9.92 -17.07 -9.88
C PRO A 366 -8.81 -16.13 -9.40
N THR A 367 -7.55 -16.60 -9.38
CA THR A 367 -6.38 -15.84 -8.88
C THR A 367 -6.19 -14.52 -9.62
N TRP A 368 -6.58 -14.44 -10.89
CA TRP A 368 -6.56 -13.17 -11.63
C TRP A 368 -7.50 -12.11 -11.02
N LEU A 369 -8.65 -12.52 -10.48
CA LEU A 369 -9.63 -11.65 -9.83
C LEU A 369 -9.09 -11.18 -8.48
N ILE A 370 -8.55 -12.11 -7.69
CA ILE A 370 -7.97 -11.76 -6.38
C ILE A 370 -6.71 -10.91 -6.55
N ASN A 371 -5.94 -11.11 -7.62
CA ASN A 371 -4.81 -10.23 -7.96
C ASN A 371 -5.25 -8.80 -8.31
N LEU A 372 -6.54 -8.53 -8.57
CA LEU A 372 -7.03 -7.16 -8.78
C LEU A 372 -7.24 -6.41 -7.45
N PHE A 373 -7.57 -7.12 -6.37
CA PHE A 373 -7.97 -6.52 -5.09
C PHE A 373 -7.04 -6.86 -3.91
N CYS A 374 -6.26 -7.92 -4.02
CA CYS A 374 -5.37 -8.41 -2.98
C CYS A 374 -4.02 -8.85 -3.56
N ARG A 375 -3.52 -8.08 -4.53
CA ARG A 375 -2.25 -8.35 -5.23
C ARG A 375 -1.07 -8.51 -4.27
N CYS A 376 -1.07 -7.78 -3.16
CA CYS A 376 0.04 -7.78 -2.22
C CYS A 376 0.13 -9.11 -1.46
N VAL A 377 -0.96 -9.88 -1.39
CA VAL A 377 -1.00 -11.22 -0.79
C VAL A 377 -0.70 -12.30 -1.83
N VAL A 378 -1.35 -12.28 -3.00
CA VAL A 378 -1.32 -13.43 -3.93
C VAL A 378 -0.21 -13.41 -4.97
N LYS A 379 0.39 -12.23 -5.24
CA LYS A 379 1.44 -12.07 -6.25
C LYS A 379 2.86 -12.50 -5.82
N PRO A 380 3.30 -12.32 -4.56
CA PRO A 380 4.66 -12.66 -4.15
C PRO A 380 5.07 -14.09 -4.52
N ALA A 381 6.30 -14.26 -5.00
CA ALA A 381 6.82 -15.59 -5.33
C ALA A 381 7.16 -16.37 -4.05
N GLU A 382 7.13 -17.69 -4.13
CA GLU A 382 7.54 -18.53 -3.01
C GLU A 382 9.01 -18.24 -2.66
N HIS A 383 9.31 -18.12 -1.36
CA HIS A 383 10.62 -17.74 -0.82
C HIS A 383 11.12 -16.34 -1.22
N SER A 384 10.26 -15.44 -1.70
CA SER A 384 10.66 -14.07 -2.02
C SER A 384 10.74 -13.17 -0.79
N ALA A 385 11.49 -12.07 -0.90
CA ALA A 385 11.58 -11.06 0.15
C ALA A 385 10.22 -10.39 0.40
N GLU A 386 9.39 -10.22 -0.64
CA GLU A 386 8.05 -9.66 -0.54
C GLU A 386 7.11 -10.57 0.27
N LEU A 387 7.19 -11.90 0.09
CA LEU A 387 6.41 -12.84 0.88
C LEU A 387 6.84 -12.83 2.36
N GLN A 388 8.15 -12.68 2.62
CA GLN A 388 8.65 -12.54 4.00
C GLN A 388 8.17 -11.23 4.64
N THR A 389 8.21 -10.12 3.90
CA THR A 389 7.66 -8.83 4.36
C THR A 389 6.17 -8.94 4.69
N LEU A 390 5.38 -9.64 3.87
CA LEU A 390 3.96 -9.89 4.17
C LEU A 390 3.76 -10.67 5.47
N LYS A 391 4.55 -11.72 5.71
CA LYS A 391 4.52 -12.50 6.96
C LYS A 391 4.87 -11.64 8.17
N ASP A 392 5.96 -10.88 8.08
CA ASP A 392 6.43 -10.02 9.16
C ASP A 392 5.40 -8.93 9.48
N LEU A 393 4.76 -8.36 8.45
CA LEU A 393 3.69 -7.37 8.60
C LEU A 393 2.44 -7.96 9.25
N ASN A 394 1.98 -9.13 8.79
CA ASN A 394 0.82 -9.81 9.38
C ASN A 394 1.04 -10.12 10.87
N GLN A 395 2.24 -10.58 11.24
CA GLN A 395 2.63 -10.79 12.64
C GLN A 395 2.75 -9.47 13.41
N ALA A 396 3.21 -8.38 12.79
CA ALA A 396 3.25 -7.06 13.40
C ALA A 396 1.83 -6.52 13.69
N TYR A 397 0.88 -6.72 12.78
CA TYR A 397 -0.54 -6.38 12.99
C TYR A 397 -1.11 -7.15 14.19
N GLN A 398 -0.94 -8.47 14.22
CA GLN A 398 -1.41 -9.33 15.31
C GLN A 398 -0.82 -8.90 16.67
N ARG A 399 0.49 -8.67 16.73
CA ARG A 399 1.16 -8.17 17.95
C ARG A 399 0.64 -6.80 18.37
N GLY A 400 0.55 -5.86 17.45
CA GLY A 400 0.07 -4.51 17.74
C GLY A 400 -1.36 -4.46 18.25
N MET A 401 -2.26 -5.29 17.70
CA MET A 401 -3.64 -5.43 18.21
C MET A 401 -3.67 -5.99 19.64
N ARG A 402 -2.82 -6.98 19.93
CA ARG A 402 -2.70 -7.57 21.27
C ARG A 402 -2.14 -6.55 22.27
N ASP A 403 -1.04 -5.89 21.94
CA ASP A 403 -0.41 -4.88 22.79
C ASP A 403 -1.35 -3.70 23.09
N LEU A 404 -2.20 -3.31 22.12
CA LEU A 404 -3.23 -2.29 22.34
C LEU A 404 -4.22 -2.70 23.43
N VAL A 405 -4.75 -3.92 23.40
CA VAL A 405 -5.72 -4.40 24.40
C VAL A 405 -5.02 -4.70 25.73
N ASP A 406 -3.85 -5.35 25.70
CA ASP A 406 -3.06 -5.69 26.89
C ASP A 406 -2.48 -4.46 27.62
N SER A 407 -2.55 -3.26 27.01
CA SER A 407 -2.25 -2.00 27.70
C SER A 407 -3.21 -1.67 28.85
N GLY A 408 -4.37 -2.34 28.92
CA GLY A 408 -5.41 -2.11 29.94
C GLY A 408 -6.15 -0.77 29.77
N ARG A 409 -5.90 -0.03 28.69
CA ARG A 409 -6.47 1.31 28.44
C ARG A 409 -8.00 1.38 28.53
N TYR A 410 -8.70 0.30 28.20
CA TYR A 410 -10.17 0.28 28.10
C TYR A 410 -10.87 -0.21 29.36
N ASP A 411 -10.12 -0.61 30.39
CA ASP A 411 -10.66 -1.14 31.65
C ASP A 411 -10.63 -0.09 32.77
N THR A 412 -10.91 1.17 32.41
CA THR A 412 -10.94 2.30 33.37
C THR A 412 -12.21 2.35 34.21
N HIS A 413 -13.28 1.66 33.78
CA HIS A 413 -14.54 1.56 34.49
C HIS A 413 -15.27 0.25 34.21
N SER A 414 -16.02 -0.23 35.20
CA SER A 414 -16.60 -1.58 35.17
C SER A 414 -17.76 -1.80 34.21
N ASN A 415 -18.25 -0.76 33.51
CA ASN A 415 -19.37 -0.86 32.55
C ASN A 415 -18.92 -0.97 31.09
N PHE A 416 -17.62 -1.12 30.84
CA PHE A 416 -17.07 -1.30 29.49
C PHE A 416 -15.82 -2.16 29.58
N THR A 417 -15.55 -2.95 28.55
CA THR A 417 -14.27 -3.65 28.39
C THR A 417 -14.05 -4.01 26.93
N VAL A 418 -12.79 -4.12 26.52
CA VAL A 418 -12.40 -4.66 25.22
C VAL A 418 -11.69 -5.98 25.47
N VAL A 419 -12.16 -7.04 24.82
CA VAL A 419 -11.57 -8.38 24.91
C VAL A 419 -11.06 -8.77 23.54
N LEU A 420 -9.74 -9.04 23.45
CA LEU A 420 -9.16 -9.64 22.26
C LEU A 420 -9.62 -11.09 22.13
N GLN A 421 -10.13 -11.46 20.96
CA GLN A 421 -10.57 -12.81 20.62
C GLN A 421 -9.61 -13.42 19.57
N PRO A 422 -8.58 -14.17 20.00
CA PRO A 422 -7.54 -14.68 19.09
C PRO A 422 -7.95 -15.93 18.29
N PHE A 423 -9.21 -16.38 18.35
CA PHE A 423 -9.62 -17.64 17.69
C PHE A 423 -9.28 -17.73 16.20
N PHE A 424 -9.09 -16.59 15.53
CA PHE A 424 -8.80 -16.51 14.11
C PHE A 424 -7.30 -16.33 13.80
N HIS A 425 -6.45 -16.20 14.82
CA HIS A 425 -5.00 -15.98 14.69
C HIS A 425 -4.33 -17.05 13.82
N GLU A 426 -4.57 -18.32 14.11
CA GLU A 426 -4.09 -19.47 13.32
C GLU A 426 -5.26 -20.42 13.04
N VAL A 427 -5.60 -20.58 11.76
CA VAL A 427 -6.65 -21.54 11.35
C VAL A 427 -6.03 -22.59 10.45
N VAL A 428 -6.18 -23.86 10.83
CA VAL A 428 -5.85 -24.98 9.94
C VAL A 428 -7.00 -25.15 8.96
N PRO A 429 -6.78 -24.89 7.66
CA PRO A 429 -7.86 -24.95 6.69
C PRO A 429 -8.19 -26.41 6.32
N PRO A 430 -9.47 -26.73 6.04
CA PRO A 430 -9.88 -28.08 5.70
C PRO A 430 -9.25 -28.57 4.40
N ARG A 431 -8.91 -29.86 4.36
CA ARG A 431 -8.33 -30.54 3.19
C ARG A 431 -9.18 -31.72 2.75
N LEU A 432 -9.23 -31.93 1.44
CA LEU A 432 -9.79 -33.12 0.83
C LEU A 432 -8.86 -34.33 1.07
N GLU A 433 -9.36 -35.54 0.81
CA GLU A 433 -8.58 -36.79 0.95
C GLU A 433 -7.30 -36.79 0.09
N ASP A 434 -7.29 -36.04 -1.02
CA ASP A 434 -6.13 -35.88 -1.90
C ASP A 434 -5.10 -34.83 -1.42
N GLY A 435 -5.32 -34.23 -0.25
CA GLY A 435 -4.44 -33.25 0.39
C GLY A 435 -4.64 -31.80 -0.04
N ARG A 436 -5.47 -31.54 -1.07
CA ARG A 436 -5.79 -30.18 -1.52
C ARG A 436 -6.75 -29.48 -0.57
N LEU A 437 -6.75 -28.15 -0.55
CA LEU A 437 -7.68 -27.38 0.27
C LEU A 437 -9.13 -27.59 -0.19
N ASP A 438 -10.05 -27.78 0.75
CA ASP A 438 -11.46 -27.94 0.46
C ASP A 438 -12.11 -26.58 0.16
N ARG A 439 -12.33 -26.33 -1.13
CA ARG A 439 -12.97 -25.10 -1.63
C ARG A 439 -14.38 -24.87 -1.09
N SER A 440 -15.06 -25.87 -0.54
CA SER A 440 -16.41 -25.70 0.00
C SER A 440 -16.48 -24.83 1.27
N TYR A 441 -15.33 -24.49 1.85
CA TYR A 441 -15.17 -23.56 2.97
C TYR A 441 -14.94 -22.10 2.53
N PHE A 442 -14.83 -21.86 1.22
CA PHE A 442 -14.66 -20.55 0.63
C PHE A 442 -15.84 -20.22 -0.30
N ALA A 443 -16.07 -18.94 -0.53
CA ALA A 443 -16.92 -18.47 -1.61
C ALA A 443 -16.27 -18.76 -2.97
N SER A 444 -17.00 -18.48 -4.05
CA SER A 444 -16.58 -18.79 -5.42
C SER A 444 -15.31 -18.05 -5.87
N ASP A 445 -14.89 -16.99 -5.17
CA ASP A 445 -13.65 -16.26 -5.41
C ASP A 445 -12.40 -16.88 -4.76
N CYS A 446 -12.56 -17.94 -3.96
CA CYS A 446 -11.48 -18.51 -3.13
C CYS A 446 -10.82 -17.50 -2.18
N PHE A 447 -11.56 -16.50 -1.71
CA PHE A 447 -11.02 -15.48 -0.80
C PHE A 447 -11.98 -15.24 0.35
N HIS A 448 -13.23 -14.91 0.05
CA HIS A 448 -14.26 -14.83 1.06
C HIS A 448 -14.63 -16.23 1.57
N LEU A 449 -15.19 -16.26 2.77
CA LEU A 449 -15.50 -17.51 3.47
C LEU A 449 -16.95 -17.93 3.18
N SER A 450 -17.18 -19.24 3.02
CA SER A 450 -18.53 -19.77 2.82
C SER A 450 -19.33 -19.80 4.13
N GLN A 451 -20.64 -20.08 4.03
CA GLN A 451 -21.50 -20.28 5.19
C GLN A 451 -20.96 -21.34 6.18
N LYS A 452 -20.25 -22.37 5.70
CA LYS A 452 -19.60 -23.38 6.56
C LYS A 452 -18.56 -22.74 7.49
N SER A 453 -17.65 -21.98 6.91
CA SER A 453 -16.60 -21.27 7.64
C SER A 453 -17.18 -20.21 8.58
N HIS A 454 -18.19 -19.46 8.13
CA HIS A 454 -18.93 -18.54 9.00
C HIS A 454 -19.53 -19.25 10.23
N GLY A 455 -20.10 -20.44 10.05
CA GLY A 455 -20.62 -21.25 11.16
C GLY A 455 -19.52 -21.67 12.14
N LEU A 456 -18.35 -22.08 11.64
CA LEU A 456 -17.20 -22.43 12.49
C LEU A 456 -16.62 -21.22 13.23
N MET A 457 -16.52 -20.06 12.56
CA MET A 457 -16.08 -18.81 13.19
C MET A 457 -17.03 -18.39 14.32
N ALA A 458 -18.35 -18.53 14.15
CA ALA A 458 -19.31 -18.23 15.20
C ALA A 458 -19.15 -19.14 16.43
N ARG A 459 -18.87 -20.44 16.22
CA ARG A 459 -18.59 -21.41 17.29
C ARG A 459 -17.29 -21.08 18.02
N ALA A 460 -16.24 -20.80 17.25
CA ALA A 460 -14.93 -20.43 17.77
C ALA A 460 -15.01 -19.13 18.58
N LEU A 461 -15.65 -18.07 18.06
CA LEU A 461 -15.89 -16.83 18.79
C LEU A 461 -16.64 -17.07 20.10
N TRP A 462 -17.74 -17.85 20.06
CA TRP A 462 -18.52 -18.16 21.25
C TRP A 462 -17.69 -18.84 22.34
N ASN A 463 -16.90 -19.86 21.98
CA ASN A 463 -16.01 -20.53 22.91
C ASN A 463 -14.97 -19.56 23.47
N ASN A 464 -14.36 -18.73 22.62
CA ASN A 464 -13.37 -17.74 23.01
C ASN A 464 -13.94 -16.71 23.99
N MET A 465 -15.22 -16.32 23.85
CA MET A 465 -15.91 -15.46 24.81
C MET A 465 -16.13 -16.11 26.19
N LEU A 466 -16.08 -17.44 26.30
CA LEU A 466 -16.22 -18.20 27.56
C LEU A 466 -14.88 -18.69 28.14
N GLU A 467 -13.80 -18.63 27.35
CA GLU A 467 -12.44 -18.98 27.77
C GLU A 467 -11.77 -17.83 28.55
N PRO A 468 -11.14 -18.12 29.70
CA PRO A 468 -10.50 -17.10 30.53
C PRO A 468 -9.35 -16.41 29.78
N LEU A 469 -9.17 -15.11 30.03
CA LEU A 469 -8.05 -14.34 29.47
C LEU A 469 -6.71 -14.96 29.91
N GLY A 470 -5.72 -14.92 29.02
CA GLY A 470 -4.43 -15.62 29.19
C GLY A 470 -4.47 -17.11 28.80
N ASN A 471 -5.65 -17.71 28.63
CA ASN A 471 -5.81 -19.10 28.20
C ASN A 471 -6.92 -19.25 27.14
N LYS A 472 -7.01 -18.27 26.25
CA LYS A 472 -7.91 -18.30 25.08
C LYS A 472 -7.28 -19.13 23.97
N THR A 473 -8.09 -19.94 23.31
CA THR A 473 -7.66 -20.71 22.14
C THR A 473 -7.36 -19.77 20.97
N SER A 474 -6.15 -19.84 20.42
CA SER A 474 -5.70 -19.05 19.27
C SER A 474 -5.55 -19.86 17.98
N THR A 475 -5.58 -21.18 18.08
CA THR A 475 -5.42 -22.11 16.96
C THR A 475 -6.64 -23.01 16.85
N TYR A 476 -7.33 -22.98 15.71
CA TYR A 476 -8.50 -23.83 15.45
C TYR A 476 -8.33 -24.66 14.18
N ASP A 477 -8.70 -25.94 14.23
CA ASP A 477 -8.76 -26.82 13.06
C ASP A 477 -10.18 -26.89 12.50
N PHE A 478 -10.39 -26.22 11.37
CA PHE A 478 -11.71 -26.17 10.72
C PHE A 478 -12.07 -27.49 10.01
N SER A 479 -11.15 -28.44 9.93
CA SER A 479 -11.41 -29.81 9.48
C SER A 479 -12.16 -30.64 10.53
N SER A 480 -12.17 -30.17 11.79
CA SER A 480 -12.75 -30.85 12.93
C SER A 480 -14.01 -30.15 13.45
N ASP A 481 -14.88 -30.87 14.14
CA ASP A 481 -16.04 -30.28 14.80
C ASP A 481 -15.61 -29.42 16.00
N ILE A 482 -16.12 -28.19 16.12
CA ILE A 482 -15.81 -27.27 17.23
C ILE A 482 -16.91 -27.37 18.30
N PRO A 483 -16.76 -28.17 19.37
CA PRO A 483 -17.84 -28.37 20.35
C PRO A 483 -18.18 -27.05 21.08
N PHE A 484 -19.47 -26.82 21.34
CA PHE A 484 -19.88 -25.65 22.13
C PHE A 484 -19.46 -25.78 23.58
N MET A 485 -18.83 -24.72 24.10
CA MET A 485 -18.73 -24.49 25.53
C MET A 485 -20.06 -23.98 26.09
N CYS A 486 -20.37 -24.41 27.31
CA CYS A 486 -21.51 -23.91 28.06
C CYS A 486 -21.04 -23.17 29.32
N PRO A 487 -21.67 -22.04 29.67
CA PRO A 487 -21.48 -21.43 30.98
C PRO A 487 -21.81 -22.46 32.08
N SER A 488 -21.02 -22.46 33.14
CA SER A 488 -21.24 -23.30 34.33
C SER A 488 -21.75 -22.47 35.49
N GLU A 489 -22.26 -23.11 36.55
CA GLU A 489 -22.69 -22.39 37.76
C GLU A 489 -21.53 -21.63 38.42
N ASP A 490 -20.31 -22.18 38.37
CA ASP A 490 -19.10 -21.56 38.92
C ASP A 490 -18.52 -20.45 38.02
N SER A 491 -18.88 -20.45 36.73
CA SER A 491 -18.43 -19.45 35.76
C SER A 491 -19.54 -19.14 34.73
N PRO A 492 -20.61 -18.43 35.14
CA PRO A 492 -21.75 -18.15 34.27
C PRO A 492 -21.53 -16.92 33.36
N PHE A 493 -20.38 -16.26 33.46
CA PHE A 493 -20.11 -14.97 32.85
C PHE A 493 -19.34 -15.07 31.53
N LEU A 494 -19.55 -14.09 30.65
CA LEU A 494 -18.63 -13.80 29.56
C LEU A 494 -17.28 -13.36 30.15
N ARG A 495 -16.17 -13.87 29.59
CA ARG A 495 -14.85 -13.71 30.17
C ARG A 495 -14.24 -12.35 29.86
N THR A 496 -13.75 -11.71 30.92
CA THR A 496 -13.10 -10.40 30.95
C THR A 496 -11.85 -10.52 31.82
N TYR A 497 -10.98 -9.49 31.85
CA TYR A 497 -9.75 -9.57 32.63
C TYR A 497 -10.01 -9.85 34.13
N GLN A 498 -11.00 -9.16 34.71
CA GLN A 498 -11.28 -9.26 36.14
C GLN A 498 -11.82 -10.64 36.54
N ASN A 499 -12.76 -11.21 35.78
CA ASN A 499 -13.33 -12.53 36.09
C ASN A 499 -12.49 -13.70 35.54
N SER A 500 -11.29 -13.41 35.02
CA SER A 500 -10.28 -14.40 34.61
C SER A 500 -9.03 -14.36 35.49
N ASP A 501 -9.01 -13.53 36.54
CA ASP A 501 -7.82 -13.24 37.35
C ASP A 501 -6.59 -12.82 36.51
N TYR A 502 -6.83 -12.15 35.39
CA TYR A 502 -5.77 -11.71 34.47
C TYR A 502 -5.23 -10.34 34.89
N THR A 503 -3.91 -10.24 34.99
CA THR A 503 -3.22 -8.97 35.27
C THR A 503 -2.49 -8.52 34.02
N TYR A 504 -2.82 -7.32 33.54
CA TYR A 504 -2.09 -6.69 32.44
C TYR A 504 -0.63 -6.50 32.81
N LYS A 505 0.28 -6.63 31.84
CA LYS A 505 1.70 -6.30 32.06
C LYS A 505 1.77 -4.81 32.44
N GLU A 506 2.49 -4.49 33.52
CA GLU A 506 2.68 -3.10 33.91
C GLU A 506 3.34 -2.34 32.75
N PRO A 507 2.81 -1.15 32.35
CA PRO A 507 3.46 -0.34 31.34
C PRO A 507 4.86 0.08 31.84
N ASP A 508 5.81 0.17 30.91
CA ASP A 508 7.15 0.66 31.22
C ASP A 508 7.06 2.02 31.96
N PRO A 509 7.89 2.24 33.00
CA PRO A 509 7.81 3.45 33.81
C PRO A 509 7.92 4.70 32.95
N THR A 510 7.08 5.70 33.25
CA THR A 510 7.05 6.97 32.50
C THR A 510 8.45 7.58 32.47
N PRO A 511 9.03 7.81 31.28
CA PRO A 511 10.38 8.35 31.19
C PRO A 511 10.49 9.69 31.91
N PRO A 512 11.65 10.00 32.52
CA PRO A 512 11.87 11.31 33.13
C PRO A 512 11.64 12.44 32.11
N ALA A 513 11.26 13.62 32.62
CA ALA A 513 10.98 14.79 31.78
C ALA A 513 12.17 15.09 30.84
N ILE A 514 11.88 15.16 29.54
CA ILE A 514 12.88 15.42 28.51
C ILE A 514 13.33 16.88 28.63
N THR A 515 14.63 17.08 28.88
CA THR A 515 15.22 18.42 29.07
C THR A 515 15.90 18.97 27.81
N ASN A 516 16.19 18.12 26.83
CA ASN A 516 16.85 18.44 25.58
C ASN A 516 16.60 17.34 24.53
N TRP A 517 16.95 17.60 23.26
CA TRP A 517 16.73 16.67 22.14
C TRP A 517 18.04 16.02 21.66
N GLY A 518 18.98 15.85 22.59
CA GLY A 518 20.25 15.17 22.35
C GLY A 518 20.12 13.65 22.38
N SER A 519 21.16 12.99 21.88
CA SER A 519 21.27 11.53 21.77
C SER A 519 22.50 11.00 22.51
N ASP A 520 22.44 9.73 22.88
CA ASP A 520 23.58 9.02 23.43
C ASP A 520 24.40 8.44 22.26
N PHE A 521 25.71 8.34 22.44
CA PHE A 521 26.61 7.84 21.40
C PHE A 521 27.19 6.47 21.77
N PRO A 522 26.63 5.37 21.24
CA PRO A 522 27.05 4.02 21.63
C PRO A 522 28.28 3.51 20.86
N CYS A 523 28.80 4.27 19.89
CA CYS A 523 29.78 3.76 18.94
C CYS A 523 31.20 3.79 19.50
N SER A 524 31.99 2.77 19.11
CA SER A 524 33.43 2.78 19.32
C SER A 524 34.08 3.65 18.24
N VAL A 525 34.81 4.69 18.67
CA VAL A 525 35.50 5.59 17.75
C VAL A 525 36.90 5.05 17.45
N GLN A 526 37.22 4.91 16.18
CA GLN A 526 38.59 4.61 15.73
C GLN A 526 39.30 5.91 15.31
N GLY A 527 40.61 5.86 15.11
CA GLY A 527 41.31 6.97 14.46
C GLY A 527 40.92 7.10 12.98
N PRO A 528 41.18 8.25 12.34
CA PRO A 528 41.00 8.39 10.90
C PRO A 528 41.78 7.32 10.12
N SER A 529 41.31 6.98 8.92
CA SER A 529 41.96 5.98 8.09
C SER A 529 43.41 6.37 7.81
N ASP A 530 44.34 5.42 7.94
CA ASP A 530 45.74 5.58 7.57
C ASP A 530 46.14 4.50 6.54
N PRO A 531 46.36 4.86 5.26
CA PRO A 531 46.23 6.20 4.69
C PRO A 531 44.78 6.65 4.50
N VAL A 532 44.56 7.97 4.40
CA VAL A 532 43.24 8.56 4.04
C VAL A 532 42.77 7.96 2.71
N PRO A 533 41.50 7.50 2.61
CA PRO A 533 41.02 6.85 1.40
C PRO A 533 41.04 7.81 0.21
N THR A 534 41.39 7.29 -0.96
CA THR A 534 41.28 8.00 -2.25
C THR A 534 39.95 7.74 -2.95
N SER A 535 39.23 6.68 -2.53
CA SER A 535 37.93 6.29 -3.07
C SER A 535 36.82 6.56 -2.06
N VAL A 536 35.75 7.20 -2.52
CA VAL A 536 34.56 7.51 -1.72
C VAL A 536 33.84 6.25 -1.26
N HIS A 537 34.02 5.14 -1.98
CA HIS A 537 33.45 3.83 -1.65
C HIS A 537 34.13 3.17 -0.43
N ARG A 538 35.22 3.75 0.06
CA ARG A 538 35.94 3.34 1.27
C ARG A 538 35.96 4.42 2.35
N LEU A 539 35.06 5.41 2.24
CA LEU A 539 35.00 6.53 3.16
C LEU A 539 34.41 6.09 4.51
N ARG A 540 35.15 6.33 5.60
CA ARG A 540 34.65 6.15 6.97
C ARG A 540 34.16 7.49 7.55
N PRO A 541 33.30 7.49 8.58
CA PRO A 541 32.87 8.73 9.24
C PRO A 541 34.02 9.62 9.72
N GLU A 542 35.11 9.03 10.19
CA GLU A 542 36.32 9.71 10.67
C GLU A 542 37.08 10.47 9.57
N ASP A 543 36.91 10.06 8.32
CA ASP A 543 37.63 10.61 7.16
C ASP A 543 36.98 11.90 6.65
N ILE A 544 35.71 12.15 6.98
CA ILE A 544 34.99 13.37 6.58
C ILE A 544 35.55 14.57 7.33
N LYS A 545 36.00 15.59 6.59
CA LYS A 545 36.56 16.82 7.16
C LYS A 545 35.58 17.99 7.10
N VAL A 546 34.80 18.07 6.02
CA VAL A 546 33.90 19.21 5.77
C VAL A 546 32.47 18.73 5.59
N VAL A 547 31.53 19.41 6.24
CA VAL A 547 30.09 19.28 5.97
C VAL A 547 29.55 20.55 5.33
N ALA A 548 28.61 20.39 4.41
CA ALA A 548 27.89 21.50 3.78
C ALA A 548 26.43 21.11 3.49
N SER A 549 25.57 22.10 3.29
CA SER A 549 24.16 21.84 2.96
C SER A 549 23.57 22.84 1.98
N LEU A 550 22.66 22.34 1.15
CA LEU A 550 21.91 23.06 0.13
C LEU A 550 20.43 22.72 0.30
N GLY A 551 19.54 23.70 0.11
CA GLY A 551 18.11 23.45 0.23
C GLY A 551 17.27 24.66 0.57
N ASP A 552 16.16 24.40 1.24
CA ASP A 552 15.12 25.37 1.60
C ASP A 552 15.09 25.74 3.10
N SER A 553 13.93 26.18 3.58
CA SER A 553 13.70 26.62 4.95
C SER A 553 13.92 25.52 5.99
N LEU A 554 13.68 24.24 5.68
CA LEU A 554 13.96 23.13 6.60
C LEU A 554 15.48 22.97 6.79
N THR A 555 16.25 23.11 5.72
CA THR A 555 17.73 23.05 5.79
C THR A 555 18.31 24.30 6.47
N ALA A 556 17.64 25.45 6.37
CA ALA A 556 18.00 26.66 7.11
C ALA A 556 17.59 26.63 8.60
N GLY A 557 16.77 25.68 9.05
CA GLY A 557 16.26 25.63 10.42
C GLY A 557 15.23 26.72 10.73
N PHE A 558 14.44 27.11 9.74
CA PHE A 558 13.40 28.15 9.88
C PHE A 558 12.40 27.77 10.98
N GLY A 559 12.26 28.61 11.99
CA GLY A 559 11.30 28.42 13.06
C GLY A 559 11.59 27.26 14.02
N ALA A 560 12.75 26.58 13.94
CA ALA A 560 12.98 25.33 14.67
C ALA A 560 12.89 25.47 16.20
N LYS A 561 13.23 26.64 16.77
CA LYS A 561 13.12 26.91 18.21
C LYS A 561 12.10 28.00 18.55
N SER A 562 11.24 28.37 17.61
CA SER A 562 10.31 29.48 17.80
C SER A 562 9.24 29.14 18.83
N LYS A 563 9.08 30.03 19.81
CA LYS A 563 8.06 29.88 20.86
C LYS A 563 6.75 30.59 20.55
N ASN A 564 6.79 31.49 19.56
CA ASN A 564 5.66 32.32 19.14
C ASN A 564 5.85 32.77 17.69
N LEU A 565 4.80 33.34 17.09
CA LEU A 565 4.79 33.77 15.69
C LEU A 565 5.77 34.91 15.38
N LEU A 566 6.15 35.75 16.36
CA LEU A 566 7.13 36.83 16.14
C LEU A 566 8.53 36.27 15.92
N GLU A 567 8.82 35.09 16.48
CA GLU A 567 10.10 34.39 16.31
C GLU A 567 10.14 33.51 15.06
N LEU A 568 8.99 33.23 14.43
CA LEU A 568 8.88 32.26 13.32
C LEU A 568 9.87 32.53 12.18
N THR A 569 10.09 33.81 11.82
CA THR A 569 10.99 34.23 10.74
C THR A 569 12.48 34.03 11.06
N THR A 570 12.81 33.51 12.24
CA THR A 570 14.19 33.23 12.64
C THR A 570 14.67 31.90 12.08
N GLU A 571 15.78 31.91 11.35
CA GLU A 571 16.49 30.71 10.92
C GLU A 571 17.45 30.25 12.01
N TYR A 572 17.10 29.19 12.73
CA TYR A 572 17.93 28.57 13.78
C TYR A 572 18.92 27.56 13.17
N ARG A 573 19.81 28.07 12.30
CA ARG A 573 20.77 27.26 11.55
C ARG A 573 21.63 26.35 12.43
N GLY A 574 21.91 26.75 13.68
CA GLY A 574 22.69 25.96 14.63
C GLY A 574 22.06 24.63 15.06
N VAL A 575 20.73 24.47 14.93
CA VAL A 575 20.02 23.22 15.22
C VAL A 575 19.43 22.55 13.97
N SER A 576 19.85 22.99 12.78
CA SER A 576 19.43 22.36 11.53
C SER A 576 19.90 20.90 11.47
N TRP A 577 19.02 19.99 11.06
CA TRP A 577 19.23 18.55 11.20
C TRP A 577 20.42 18.06 10.37
N SER A 578 20.66 18.66 9.21
CA SER A 578 21.70 18.28 8.26
C SER A 578 23.05 18.96 8.47
N ILE A 579 23.10 20.11 9.16
CA ILE A 579 24.29 20.99 9.15
C ILE A 579 24.50 21.81 10.43
N GLY A 580 23.59 21.79 11.40
CA GLY A 580 23.75 22.51 12.66
C GLY A 580 24.84 21.91 13.55
N GLY A 581 25.51 22.74 14.36
CA GLY A 581 26.56 22.33 15.29
C GLY A 581 26.54 23.11 16.60
N ASP A 582 25.36 23.53 17.05
CA ASP A 582 25.16 24.07 18.40
C ASP A 582 25.35 22.96 19.45
N GLU A 583 25.95 23.33 20.59
CA GLU A 583 26.17 22.44 21.74
C GLU A 583 26.90 21.11 21.41
N THR A 584 26.59 20.07 22.17
CA THR A 584 27.11 18.70 22.04
C THR A 584 25.99 17.77 21.56
N LEU A 585 26.35 16.59 21.02
CA LEU A 585 25.38 15.56 20.61
C LEU A 585 24.42 15.19 21.75
N GLU A 586 24.91 15.14 22.98
CA GLU A 586 24.13 14.81 24.16
C GLU A 586 23.03 15.84 24.48
N THR A 587 23.09 17.02 23.87
CA THR A 587 22.13 18.13 24.05
C THR A 587 21.33 18.45 22.78
N VAL A 588 21.98 18.47 21.62
CA VAL A 588 21.40 18.82 20.32
C VAL A 588 21.86 17.79 19.29
N THR A 589 20.92 16.98 18.81
CA THR A 589 21.22 15.99 17.76
C THR A 589 21.15 16.62 16.38
N THR A 590 22.27 16.62 15.66
CA THR A 590 22.40 17.02 14.26
C THR A 590 23.43 16.12 13.59
N LEU A 591 23.41 16.01 12.25
CA LEU A 591 24.41 15.22 11.54
C LEU A 591 25.85 15.64 11.89
N PRO A 592 26.21 16.95 11.93
CA PRO A 592 27.56 17.35 12.34
C PRO A 592 27.90 17.01 13.79
N ASN A 593 26.95 17.07 14.73
CA ASN A 593 27.22 16.69 16.12
C ASN A 593 27.45 15.19 16.27
N ILE A 594 26.84 14.35 15.43
CA ILE A 594 27.15 12.91 15.34
C ILE A 594 28.55 12.72 14.75
N LEU A 595 28.84 13.33 13.59
CA LEU A 595 30.13 13.21 12.92
C LEU A 595 31.31 13.72 13.77
N ARG A 596 31.10 14.77 14.59
CA ARG A 596 32.13 15.30 15.52
C ARG A 596 32.54 14.32 16.61
N LYS A 597 31.74 13.27 16.90
CA LYS A 597 32.16 12.18 17.79
C LYS A 597 33.21 11.30 17.13
N PHE A 598 33.17 11.13 15.81
CA PHE A 598 34.16 10.41 15.02
C PHE A 598 35.37 11.28 14.66
N ASN A 599 35.13 12.52 14.23
CA ASN A 599 36.17 13.49 13.87
C ASN A 599 35.95 14.83 14.58
N PRO A 600 36.62 15.11 15.72
CA PRO A 600 36.49 16.36 16.45
C PRO A 600 36.92 17.61 15.66
N SER A 601 37.70 17.45 14.58
CA SER A 601 38.17 18.54 13.70
C SER A 601 37.23 18.82 12.52
N LEU A 602 36.02 18.24 12.50
CA LEU A 602 35.00 18.53 11.48
C LEU A 602 34.74 20.04 11.39
N MET A 603 34.58 20.56 10.17
CA MET A 603 34.30 21.97 9.89
C MET A 603 33.12 22.16 8.92
N GLY A 604 32.69 23.41 8.74
CA GLY A 604 31.62 23.77 7.79
C GLY A 604 30.20 23.80 8.35
N PHE A 605 29.96 23.28 9.57
CA PHE A 605 28.65 23.31 10.22
C PHE A 605 28.23 24.73 10.65
N SER A 606 26.93 24.99 10.73
CA SER A 606 26.36 26.26 11.19
C SER A 606 26.18 26.32 12.70
N ARG A 607 26.24 27.53 13.28
CA ARG A 607 25.93 27.82 14.68
C ARG A 607 24.95 28.98 14.82
N GLY A 608 24.20 28.99 15.92
CA GLY A 608 23.30 30.07 16.28
C GLY A 608 22.18 30.36 15.27
N ARG A 609 21.92 31.64 15.01
CA ARG A 609 20.77 32.13 14.23
C ARG A 609 21.23 33.00 13.06
N GLY A 610 20.50 32.92 11.94
CA GLY A 610 20.72 33.73 10.74
C GLY A 610 22.10 33.52 10.09
N ASP A 611 22.50 34.45 9.23
CA ASP A 611 23.66 34.26 8.34
C ASP A 611 25.04 34.39 8.99
N ARG A 612 25.13 34.96 10.21
CA ARG A 612 26.42 35.39 10.79
C ARG A 612 27.38 34.23 11.06
N GLN A 613 26.84 33.06 11.38
CA GLN A 613 27.60 31.83 11.68
C GLN A 613 27.05 30.64 10.88
N LYS A 614 26.68 30.88 9.62
CA LYS A 614 26.05 29.86 8.78
C LYS A 614 26.99 28.76 8.27
N GLY A 615 28.30 28.88 8.42
CA GLY A 615 29.25 27.93 7.85
C GLY A 615 29.00 27.73 6.34
N PHE A 616 28.96 26.48 5.90
CA PHE A 616 28.55 26.07 4.54
C PHE A 616 27.08 25.63 4.48
N ASN A 617 26.20 26.20 5.31
CA ASN A 617 24.76 26.12 5.10
C ASN A 617 24.32 27.22 4.12
N LEU A 618 24.18 26.84 2.84
CA LEU A 618 23.81 27.73 1.75
C LEU A 618 22.29 27.69 1.44
N ALA A 619 21.52 26.97 2.26
CA ALA A 619 20.08 26.88 2.09
C ALA A 619 19.37 28.22 2.31
N VAL A 620 18.28 28.44 1.58
CA VAL A 620 17.51 29.69 1.56
C VAL A 620 16.04 29.39 1.79
N SER A 621 15.43 30.03 2.79
CA SER A 621 14.01 29.88 3.05
C SER A 621 13.16 30.29 1.85
N GLY A 622 12.21 29.42 1.46
CA GLY A 622 11.36 29.60 0.28
C GLY A 622 11.99 29.16 -1.06
N ALA A 623 13.23 28.67 -1.06
CA ALA A 623 13.89 28.17 -2.26
C ALA A 623 13.13 27.00 -2.90
N LYS A 624 13.19 26.95 -4.23
CA LYS A 624 12.70 25.86 -5.07
C LYS A 624 13.86 25.17 -5.78
N SER A 625 13.57 24.11 -6.53
CA SER A 625 14.60 23.41 -7.32
C SER A 625 15.36 24.33 -8.27
N SER A 626 14.72 25.36 -8.81
CA SER A 626 15.34 26.37 -9.69
C SER A 626 16.47 27.19 -9.05
N ASP A 627 16.51 27.26 -7.71
CA ASP A 627 17.50 28.06 -6.97
C ASP A 627 18.75 27.26 -6.61
N ILE A 628 18.70 25.93 -6.67
CA ILE A 628 19.80 25.04 -6.28
C ILE A 628 21.06 25.24 -7.14
N PRO A 629 20.99 25.46 -8.47
CA PRO A 629 22.20 25.76 -9.24
C PRO A 629 23.00 26.95 -8.69
N ALA A 630 22.33 28.01 -8.26
CA ALA A 630 22.98 29.18 -7.67
C ALA A 630 23.56 28.88 -6.28
N GLN A 631 22.87 28.08 -5.46
CA GLN A 631 23.40 27.63 -4.17
C GLN A 631 24.65 26.75 -4.37
N VAL A 632 24.67 25.86 -5.38
CA VAL A 632 25.84 25.03 -5.71
C VAL A 632 27.04 25.87 -6.14
N GLN A 633 26.84 26.85 -7.03
CA GLN A 633 27.91 27.76 -7.44
C GLN A 633 28.50 28.50 -6.24
N SER A 634 27.62 28.99 -5.34
CA SER A 634 28.02 29.67 -4.12
C SER A 634 28.79 28.74 -3.17
N LEU A 635 28.39 27.47 -3.06
CA LEU A 635 29.10 26.47 -2.25
C LEU A 635 30.49 26.17 -2.81
N ILE A 636 30.61 25.92 -4.12
CA ILE A 636 31.90 25.65 -4.76
C ILE A 636 32.85 26.83 -4.54
N GLN A 637 32.36 28.05 -4.73
CA GLN A 637 33.15 29.26 -4.51
C GLN A 637 33.57 29.39 -3.03
N ALA A 638 32.64 29.19 -2.09
CA ALA A 638 32.92 29.28 -0.66
C ALA A 638 33.95 28.23 -0.20
N LEU A 639 33.92 27.02 -0.78
CA LEU A 639 34.90 25.97 -0.50
C LEU A 639 36.28 26.32 -1.06
N LYS A 640 36.37 26.92 -2.26
CA LYS A 640 37.64 27.35 -2.87
C LYS A 640 38.26 28.55 -2.16
N ASP A 641 37.42 29.45 -1.64
CA ASP A 641 37.86 30.68 -0.95
C ASP A 641 38.19 30.46 0.54
N SER A 642 37.87 29.29 1.09
CA SER A 642 38.12 28.99 2.49
C SER A 642 39.62 28.75 2.74
N GLU A 643 40.19 29.46 3.71
CA GLU A 643 41.57 29.24 4.16
C GLU A 643 41.73 27.97 5.01
N ASP A 644 40.62 27.43 5.54
CA ASP A 644 40.61 26.27 6.44
C ASP A 644 40.41 24.93 5.72
N VAL A 645 39.86 24.95 4.50
CA VAL A 645 39.53 23.75 3.71
C VAL A 645 40.60 23.50 2.65
N ASP A 646 41.21 22.32 2.67
CA ASP A 646 41.96 21.85 1.51
C ASP A 646 40.98 21.40 0.42
N PHE A 647 40.69 22.30 -0.51
CA PHE A 647 39.70 22.07 -1.56
C PHE A 647 39.99 20.80 -2.37
N ASP A 648 41.25 20.43 -2.58
CA ASP A 648 41.61 19.26 -3.40
C ASP A 648 41.65 17.96 -2.59
N ASN A 649 42.05 18.02 -1.31
CA ASN A 649 42.35 16.82 -0.53
C ASN A 649 41.36 16.50 0.59
N ASP A 650 40.57 17.45 1.08
CA ASP A 650 39.61 17.16 2.15
C ASP A 650 38.36 16.45 1.63
N TRP A 651 37.89 15.42 2.35
CA TRP A 651 36.61 14.78 2.07
C TRP A 651 35.44 15.67 2.52
N LYS A 652 34.53 15.94 1.58
CA LYS A 652 33.37 16.83 1.75
C LYS A 652 32.08 16.02 1.70
N LEU A 653 31.25 16.15 2.73
CA LEU A 653 29.89 15.60 2.76
C LEU A 653 28.88 16.72 2.57
N VAL A 654 28.15 16.70 1.44
CA VAL A 654 27.13 17.70 1.11
C VAL A 654 25.74 17.08 1.26
N THR A 655 24.85 17.73 2.00
CA THR A 655 23.44 17.31 2.10
C THR A 655 22.53 18.26 1.33
N LEU A 656 21.76 17.72 0.38
CA LEU A 656 20.84 18.46 -0.49
C LEU A 656 19.40 17.99 -0.25
N PHE A 657 18.53 18.91 0.16
CA PHE A 657 17.09 18.68 0.30
C PHE A 657 16.29 19.83 -0.32
N ILE A 658 15.45 19.53 -1.32
CA ILE A 658 14.64 20.51 -2.04
C ILE A 658 13.40 19.84 -2.66
N GLY A 659 12.38 20.63 -2.98
CA GLY A 659 11.19 20.21 -3.72
C GLY A 659 9.88 20.42 -2.97
N ALA A 660 9.93 20.66 -1.64
CA ALA A 660 8.72 20.90 -0.86
C ALA A 660 8.00 22.17 -1.33
N ASN A 661 8.73 23.27 -1.54
CA ASN A 661 8.16 24.51 -2.06
C ASN A 661 7.65 24.38 -3.51
N ASP A 662 8.33 23.58 -4.34
CA ASP A 662 7.87 23.26 -5.70
C ASP A 662 6.49 22.59 -5.67
N LEU A 663 6.29 21.60 -4.79
CA LEU A 663 5.00 20.92 -4.59
C LEU A 663 3.95 21.85 -3.98
N CYS A 664 4.32 22.59 -2.94
CA CYS A 664 3.43 23.50 -2.23
C CYS A 664 2.81 24.60 -3.12
N GLN A 665 3.51 24.97 -4.20
CA GLN A 665 3.10 26.00 -5.15
C GLN A 665 2.84 25.45 -6.57
N TYR A 666 2.86 24.13 -6.76
CA TYR A 666 2.76 23.49 -8.08
C TYR A 666 1.52 23.94 -8.87
N CYS A 667 0.37 24.07 -8.19
CA CYS A 667 -0.89 24.49 -8.78
C CYS A 667 -0.90 25.96 -9.25
N GLU A 668 0.02 26.80 -8.79
CA GLU A 668 0.12 28.21 -9.16
C GLU A 668 0.86 28.41 -10.50
N ASP A 669 1.87 27.57 -10.77
CA ASP A 669 2.63 27.61 -12.02
C ASP A 669 3.18 26.22 -12.39
N ARG A 670 2.29 25.39 -12.96
CA ARG A 670 2.59 24.00 -13.36
C ARG A 670 3.70 23.91 -14.41
N ALA A 671 3.87 24.95 -15.23
CA ALA A 671 4.84 24.92 -16.32
C ALA A 671 6.26 25.12 -15.78
N SER A 672 6.47 26.13 -14.92
CA SER A 672 7.79 26.36 -14.32
C SER A 672 8.14 25.29 -13.29
N LEU A 673 7.17 24.81 -12.52
CA LEU A 673 7.32 23.78 -11.46
C LEU A 673 7.08 22.35 -11.96
N SER A 674 7.25 22.12 -13.25
CA SER A 674 7.10 20.80 -13.86
C SER A 674 8.18 19.81 -13.41
N LEU A 675 7.86 18.52 -13.43
CA LEU A 675 8.79 17.43 -13.13
C LEU A 675 10.08 17.52 -13.97
N GLN A 676 9.94 17.89 -15.26
CA GLN A 676 11.09 18.02 -16.16
C GLN A 676 12.03 19.14 -15.74
N ASN A 677 11.50 20.29 -15.30
CA ASN A 677 12.32 21.38 -14.78
C ASN A 677 12.97 21.01 -13.45
N TYR A 678 12.22 20.41 -12.53
CA TYR A 678 12.73 19.90 -11.26
C TYR A 678 13.95 18.97 -11.48
N SER A 679 13.79 17.95 -12.31
CA SER A 679 14.86 17.00 -12.67
C SER A 679 16.05 17.70 -13.33
N ARG A 680 15.79 18.61 -14.28
CA ARG A 680 16.83 19.38 -14.96
C ARG A 680 17.68 20.21 -14.00
N TYR A 681 17.07 20.93 -13.05
CA TYR A 681 17.80 21.77 -12.11
C TYR A 681 18.64 20.94 -11.13
N LEU A 682 18.13 19.80 -10.67
CA LEU A 682 18.93 18.86 -9.86
C LEU A 682 20.09 18.29 -10.67
N GLN A 683 19.86 17.89 -11.92
CA GLN A 683 20.90 17.37 -12.79
C GLN A 683 22.00 18.41 -13.05
N GLU A 684 21.63 19.64 -13.37
CA GLU A 684 22.58 20.75 -13.59
C GLU A 684 23.44 21.00 -12.35
N SER A 685 22.82 20.98 -11.18
CA SER A 685 23.47 21.18 -9.88
C SER A 685 24.48 20.07 -9.57
N LEU A 686 24.09 18.81 -9.74
CA LEU A 686 24.97 17.66 -9.51
C LEU A 686 26.07 17.57 -10.58
N ASP A 687 25.79 17.95 -11.83
CA ASP A 687 26.78 18.06 -12.90
C ASP A 687 27.87 19.09 -12.57
N MET A 688 27.53 20.22 -11.93
CA MET A 688 28.53 21.21 -11.48
C MET A 688 29.43 20.64 -10.38
N LEU A 689 28.85 20.02 -9.35
CA LEU A 689 29.60 19.37 -8.27
C LEU A 689 30.53 18.27 -8.83
N TYR A 690 30.01 17.42 -9.72
CA TYR A 690 30.78 16.34 -10.35
C TYR A 690 31.92 16.84 -11.25
N LYS A 691 31.83 18.06 -11.80
CA LYS A 691 32.89 18.61 -12.65
C LYS A 691 33.96 19.35 -11.86
N GLU A 692 33.56 20.05 -10.79
CA GLU A 692 34.43 21.03 -10.15
C GLU A 692 34.98 20.62 -8.78
N ALA A 693 34.30 19.71 -8.06
CA ALA A 693 34.68 19.38 -6.69
C ALA A 693 35.33 17.99 -6.60
N PRO A 694 36.58 17.89 -6.12
CA PRO A 694 37.20 16.62 -5.74
C PRO A 694 36.82 16.17 -4.34
N ARG A 695 36.90 14.85 -4.14
CA ARG A 695 36.66 14.17 -2.85
C ARG A 695 35.33 14.56 -2.20
N MET A 696 34.22 14.24 -2.87
CA MET A 696 32.89 14.66 -2.44
C MET A 696 31.87 13.53 -2.43
N MET A 697 31.15 13.41 -1.33
CA MET A 697 29.94 12.61 -1.22
C MET A 697 28.74 13.54 -1.10
N VAL A 698 27.73 13.35 -1.96
CA VAL A 698 26.48 14.12 -1.93
C VAL A 698 25.35 13.23 -1.45
N ASN A 699 24.77 13.55 -0.30
CA ASN A 699 23.47 13.04 0.12
C ASN A 699 22.38 13.86 -0.56
N ILE A 700 21.53 13.21 -1.34
CA ILE A 700 20.32 13.83 -1.89
C ILE A 700 19.09 13.15 -1.30
N LEU A 701 18.21 13.94 -0.71
CA LEU A 701 17.04 13.43 -0.03
C LEU A 701 15.81 13.40 -0.93
N GLY A 702 14.96 12.40 -0.74
CA GLY A 702 13.62 12.39 -1.32
C GLY A 702 12.74 13.45 -0.66
N VAL A 703 11.96 14.18 -1.45
CA VAL A 703 10.93 15.07 -0.94
C VAL A 703 9.87 14.27 -0.18
N LEU A 704 9.35 14.80 0.92
CA LEU A 704 8.29 14.16 1.69
C LEU A 704 6.99 13.97 0.92
N GLN A 705 6.20 12.98 1.34
CA GLN A 705 4.78 12.92 1.06
C GLN A 705 4.07 14.08 1.79
N VAL A 706 3.60 15.07 1.03
CA VAL A 706 3.04 16.32 1.57
C VAL A 706 1.61 16.16 2.09
N ASP A 707 0.91 15.09 1.70
CA ASP A 707 -0.50 14.85 2.07
C ASP A 707 -0.71 14.74 3.59
N GLY A 708 0.27 14.18 4.30
CA GLY A 708 0.25 14.07 5.76
C GLY A 708 0.13 15.43 6.47
N LEU A 709 0.60 16.52 5.87
CA LEU A 709 0.49 17.87 6.44
C LEU A 709 -0.95 18.29 6.67
N ARG A 710 -1.90 17.76 5.87
CA ARG A 710 -3.33 18.03 6.02
C ARG A 710 -3.87 17.55 7.37
N ARG A 711 -3.24 16.57 8.02
CA ARG A 711 -3.63 16.07 9.34
C ARG A 711 -3.21 17.03 10.45
N VAL A 712 -2.14 17.78 10.27
CA VAL A 712 -1.54 18.67 11.28
C VAL A 712 -2.36 19.96 11.40
N LYS A 713 -3.34 19.96 12.31
CA LYS A 713 -4.26 21.09 12.52
C LYS A 713 -4.24 21.56 13.97
N ARG A 714 -4.35 22.87 14.16
CA ARG A 714 -4.58 23.50 15.47
C ARG A 714 -5.35 24.80 15.30
N ASP A 715 -6.23 25.12 16.23
CA ASP A 715 -6.95 26.41 16.25
C ASP A 715 -6.03 27.54 16.73
N THR A 716 -5.08 27.92 15.87
CA THR A 716 -4.16 29.06 16.05
C THR A 716 -3.95 29.76 14.72
N LEU A 717 -3.55 31.03 14.76
CA LEU A 717 -3.28 31.82 13.56
C LEU A 717 -2.22 31.17 12.65
N GLY A 718 -1.15 30.61 13.23
CA GLY A 718 -0.10 29.94 12.47
C GLY A 718 -0.64 28.74 11.69
N CYS A 719 -1.28 27.80 12.38
CA CYS A 719 -1.74 26.56 11.79
C CYS A 719 -2.97 26.72 10.87
N SER A 720 -3.84 27.70 11.15
CA SER A 720 -5.07 27.88 10.37
C SER A 720 -4.91 28.80 9.16
N LEU A 721 -3.95 29.74 9.19
CA LEU A 721 -3.72 30.72 8.13
C LEU A 721 -2.34 30.59 7.47
N LEU A 722 -1.25 30.68 8.26
CA LEU A 722 0.10 30.70 7.70
C LEU A 722 0.47 29.38 7.01
N GLN A 723 0.06 28.25 7.60
CA GLN A 723 0.24 26.92 7.01
C GLN A 723 -0.33 26.86 5.58
N LYS A 724 -1.58 27.29 5.40
CA LYS A 724 -2.28 27.32 4.11
C LYS A 724 -1.68 28.32 3.12
N TYR A 725 -1.12 29.42 3.61
CA TYR A 725 -0.40 30.37 2.78
C TYR A 725 0.96 29.82 2.31
N ALA A 726 1.66 29.07 3.15
CA ALA A 726 2.93 28.44 2.79
C ALA A 726 2.76 27.29 1.79
N CYS A 727 1.67 26.51 1.91
CA CYS A 727 1.43 25.33 1.09
C CYS A 727 0.00 25.24 0.53
N PRO A 728 -0.42 26.22 -0.29
CA PRO A 728 -1.80 26.34 -0.75
C PRO A 728 -2.26 25.13 -1.56
N CYS A 729 -1.41 24.60 -2.43
CA CYS A 729 -1.79 23.51 -3.33
C CYS A 729 -2.07 22.17 -2.61
N VAL A 730 -1.58 22.02 -1.39
CA VAL A 730 -1.77 20.81 -0.59
C VAL A 730 -2.88 21.00 0.44
N LEU A 731 -3.01 22.18 1.05
CA LEU A 731 -3.85 22.40 2.23
C LEU A 731 -5.21 23.05 1.93
N ILE A 732 -5.39 23.65 0.76
CA ILE A 732 -6.65 24.29 0.35
C ILE A 732 -7.63 23.31 -0.32
N PRO A 733 -7.20 22.40 -1.22
CA PRO A 733 -8.14 21.52 -1.91
C PRO A 733 -8.92 20.59 -0.96
N GLY A 734 -10.11 20.13 -1.37
CA GLY A 734 -10.90 19.14 -0.62
C GLY A 734 -10.26 17.73 -0.66
N GLU A 735 -10.62 16.85 0.28
CA GLU A 735 -10.03 15.49 0.35
C GLU A 735 -10.23 14.66 -0.94
N ASP A 736 -11.40 14.79 -1.58
CA ASP A 736 -11.74 14.05 -2.80
C ASP A 736 -11.53 14.87 -4.08
N SER A 737 -10.74 15.95 -4.02
CA SER A 737 -10.57 16.84 -5.17
C SER A 737 -9.59 16.28 -6.20
N MET A 738 -9.83 16.60 -7.47
CA MET A 738 -8.93 16.23 -8.56
C MET A 738 -7.56 16.90 -8.41
N GLU A 739 -7.54 18.12 -7.89
CA GLU A 739 -6.31 18.89 -7.62
C GLU A 739 -5.45 18.17 -6.58
N LEU A 740 -6.03 17.68 -5.48
CA LEU A 740 -5.28 16.93 -4.47
C LEU A 740 -4.76 15.60 -5.02
N SER A 741 -5.60 14.90 -5.81
CA SER A 741 -5.22 13.64 -6.48
C SER A 741 -4.05 13.84 -7.44
N GLU A 742 -4.06 14.93 -8.20
CA GLU A 742 -2.94 15.32 -9.07
C GLU A 742 -1.68 15.64 -8.26
N LEU A 743 -1.82 16.39 -7.15
CA LEU A 743 -0.68 16.72 -6.28
C LEU A 743 -0.04 15.47 -5.67
N ARG A 744 -0.84 14.50 -5.21
CA ARG A 744 -0.35 13.20 -4.72
C ARG A 744 0.44 12.46 -5.80
N ARG A 745 -0.05 12.47 -7.05
CA ARG A 745 0.67 11.88 -8.20
C ARG A 745 2.00 12.61 -8.47
N ILE A 746 1.98 13.93 -8.58
CA ILE A 746 3.18 14.74 -8.87
C ILE A 746 4.23 14.59 -7.75
N ASN A 747 3.81 14.54 -6.49
CA ASN A 747 4.71 14.27 -5.37
C ASN A 747 5.44 12.93 -5.52
N ARG A 748 4.73 11.86 -5.88
CA ARG A 748 5.33 10.53 -6.13
C ARG A 748 6.25 10.55 -7.34
N GLU A 749 5.91 11.31 -8.37
CA GLU A 749 6.79 11.49 -9.55
C GLU A 749 8.07 12.23 -9.22
N PHE A 750 8.02 13.27 -8.39
CA PHE A 750 9.21 13.96 -7.88
C PHE A 750 10.13 12.99 -7.11
N GLN A 751 9.55 12.16 -6.23
CA GLN A 751 10.30 11.15 -5.49
C GLN A 751 10.98 10.13 -6.42
N ALA A 752 10.23 9.56 -7.37
CA ALA A 752 10.74 8.58 -8.31
C ALA A 752 11.81 9.16 -9.25
N GLU A 753 11.64 10.40 -9.70
CA GLU A 753 12.58 11.06 -10.60
C GLU A 753 13.89 11.43 -9.90
N THR A 754 13.84 11.91 -8.66
CA THR A 754 15.05 12.12 -7.84
C THR A 754 15.83 10.83 -7.66
N GLU A 755 15.14 9.73 -7.33
CA GLU A 755 15.77 8.43 -7.22
C GLU A 755 16.40 7.99 -8.56
N ARG A 756 15.64 8.07 -9.65
CA ARG A 756 16.10 7.70 -11.00
C ARG A 756 17.34 8.48 -11.42
N LEU A 757 17.38 9.79 -11.15
CA LEU A 757 18.50 10.67 -11.49
C LEU A 757 19.80 10.20 -10.84
N VAL A 758 19.73 9.73 -9.59
CA VAL A 758 20.89 9.21 -8.84
C VAL A 758 21.27 7.81 -9.33
N TRP A 759 20.30 6.93 -9.58
CA TRP A 759 20.55 5.55 -10.00
C TRP A 759 21.05 5.40 -11.45
N GLY A 760 20.91 6.44 -12.28
CA GLY A 760 21.30 6.41 -13.69
C GLY A 760 22.80 6.19 -13.97
N GLY A 761 23.64 6.11 -12.93
CA GLY A 761 25.08 5.83 -13.03
C GLY A 761 25.92 6.96 -13.63
N ARG A 762 25.31 8.13 -13.84
CA ARG A 762 25.93 9.32 -14.42
C ARG A 762 27.16 9.79 -13.64
N TYR A 763 27.18 9.55 -12.33
CA TYR A 763 28.23 10.02 -11.41
C TYR A 763 29.16 8.90 -10.95
N ASP A 764 29.10 7.71 -11.56
CA ASP A 764 29.91 6.53 -11.17
C ASP A 764 31.30 6.53 -11.85
N GLY A 765 31.64 7.56 -12.64
CA GLY A 765 32.88 7.63 -13.43
C GLY A 765 34.12 8.11 -12.66
N ARG A 766 33.97 8.47 -11.38
CA ARG A 766 35.05 8.98 -10.52
C ARG A 766 35.09 8.20 -9.20
N GLU A 767 36.28 7.77 -8.80
CA GLU A 767 36.47 7.13 -7.49
C GLU A 767 36.31 8.12 -6.33
N ASP A 768 36.52 9.41 -6.57
CA ASP A 768 36.50 10.44 -5.54
C ASP A 768 35.19 11.23 -5.45
N PHE A 769 34.14 10.79 -6.16
CA PHE A 769 32.83 11.44 -6.16
C PHE A 769 31.68 10.43 -6.15
N THR A 770 30.64 10.69 -5.36
CA THR A 770 29.40 9.91 -5.47
C THR A 770 28.18 10.73 -5.04
N VAL A 771 27.01 10.35 -5.57
CA VAL A 771 25.70 10.84 -5.12
C VAL A 771 24.94 9.66 -4.55
N VAL A 772 24.43 9.80 -3.33
CA VAL A 772 23.67 8.77 -2.63
C VAL A 772 22.29 9.29 -2.29
N PHE A 773 21.27 8.57 -2.75
CA PHE A 773 19.88 8.85 -2.42
C PHE A 773 19.57 8.40 -1.00
N GLN A 774 18.95 9.27 -0.21
CA GLN A 774 18.56 9.02 1.18
C GLN A 774 17.03 9.09 1.31
N PRO A 775 16.30 7.96 1.22
CA PRO A 775 14.85 7.94 1.15
C PRO A 775 14.12 8.10 2.49
N TYR A 776 14.81 8.18 3.63
CA TYR A 776 14.16 8.15 4.96
C TYR A 776 13.08 9.22 5.18
N PHE A 777 13.04 10.29 4.38
CA PHE A 777 12.03 11.34 4.47
C PHE A 777 10.95 11.27 3.37
N GLN A 778 10.97 10.27 2.49
CA GLN A 778 9.97 10.11 1.44
C GLN A 778 8.59 9.81 2.03
N ASN A 779 8.48 8.77 2.84
CA ASN A 779 7.22 8.34 3.42
C ASN A 779 7.04 8.97 4.80
N THR A 780 6.62 10.23 4.81
CA THR A 780 6.46 10.98 6.05
C THR A 780 5.29 10.45 6.87
N VAL A 781 5.62 9.71 7.91
CA VAL A 781 4.70 9.40 9.00
C VAL A 781 4.52 10.67 9.82
N VAL A 782 3.30 11.19 9.88
CA VAL A 782 2.97 12.28 10.80
C VAL A 782 3.13 11.74 12.22
N PRO A 783 4.02 12.30 13.06
CA PRO A 783 4.14 11.85 14.44
C PRO A 783 2.80 11.97 15.14
N LEU A 784 2.40 10.93 15.86
CA LEU A 784 1.14 10.90 16.60
C LEU A 784 1.40 10.93 18.10
N ALA A 785 0.56 11.64 18.83
CA ALA A 785 0.55 11.65 20.28
C ALA A 785 -0.09 10.35 20.82
N GLN A 786 -0.04 10.19 22.15
CA GLN A 786 -0.64 9.02 22.83
C GLN A 786 -2.15 8.87 22.62
N ASP A 787 -2.83 9.91 22.15
CA ASP A 787 -4.25 9.92 21.79
C ASP A 787 -4.50 9.73 20.26
N GLY A 788 -3.44 9.60 19.45
CA GLY A 788 -3.54 9.36 18.02
C GLY A 788 -3.77 10.58 17.15
N THR A 789 -3.86 11.76 17.76
CA THR A 789 -3.79 13.02 17.03
C THR A 789 -2.35 13.34 16.65
N PRO A 790 -2.08 14.19 15.63
CA PRO A 790 -0.72 14.62 15.34
C PRO A 790 -0.04 15.26 16.56
N ASP A 791 1.14 14.75 16.94
CA ASP A 791 1.95 15.33 18.00
C ASP A 791 2.54 16.66 17.52
N LEU A 792 1.82 17.74 17.84
CA LEU A 792 2.17 19.09 17.45
C LEU A 792 3.52 19.57 18.02
N SER A 793 4.13 18.87 18.98
CA SER A 793 5.44 19.25 19.50
C SER A 793 6.60 19.02 18.52
N PHE A 794 6.37 18.25 17.45
CA PHE A 794 7.30 18.12 16.32
C PHE A 794 7.19 19.26 15.30
N PHE A 795 6.14 20.07 15.37
CA PHE A 795 5.87 21.14 14.41
C PHE A 795 6.00 22.51 15.07
N SER A 796 6.56 23.47 14.32
CA SER A 796 6.72 24.84 14.77
C SER A 796 5.36 25.52 14.93
N VAL A 797 5.38 26.77 15.35
CA VAL A 797 4.18 27.58 15.64
C VAL A 797 3.25 27.80 14.43
N ASP A 798 3.70 27.46 13.22
CA ASP A 798 2.91 27.48 11.99
C ASP A 798 2.30 26.11 11.60
N CYS A 799 2.53 25.06 12.38
CA CYS A 799 2.15 23.67 12.04
C CYS A 799 2.69 23.17 10.69
N PHE A 800 3.76 23.79 10.17
CA PHE A 800 4.32 23.46 8.86
C PHE A 800 5.81 23.14 8.98
N HIS A 801 6.60 24.06 9.51
CA HIS A 801 8.03 23.81 9.74
C HIS A 801 8.23 22.90 10.96
N ILE A 802 9.41 22.31 11.05
CA ILE A 802 9.73 21.28 12.05
C ILE A 802 10.47 21.92 13.23
N THR A 803 10.18 21.50 14.46
CA THR A 803 10.88 21.98 15.67
C THR A 803 12.26 21.35 15.82
N GLU A 804 13.06 21.85 16.76
CA GLU A 804 14.32 21.25 17.21
C GLU A 804 14.16 19.75 17.55
N ARG A 805 13.01 19.35 18.09
CA ARG A 805 12.66 17.94 18.34
C ARG A 805 12.63 17.13 17.04
N GLY A 806 11.90 17.59 16.03
CA GLY A 806 11.81 16.86 14.77
C GLY A 806 13.10 16.93 13.96
N HIS A 807 13.85 18.04 14.05
CA HIS A 807 15.19 18.15 13.49
C HIS A 807 16.14 17.09 14.08
N ALA A 808 16.07 16.80 15.39
CA ALA A 808 16.85 15.75 16.01
C ALA A 808 16.56 14.37 15.40
N GLU A 809 15.28 13.99 15.25
CA GLU A 809 14.89 12.69 14.66
C GLU A 809 15.24 12.61 13.16
N MET A 810 15.17 13.72 12.42
CA MET A 810 15.64 13.78 11.03
C MET A 810 17.15 13.56 10.92
N ALA A 811 17.94 14.10 11.85
CA ALA A 811 19.39 13.92 11.87
C ALA A 811 19.80 12.46 12.15
N ILE A 812 19.13 11.82 13.13
CA ILE A 812 19.33 10.39 13.43
C ILE A 812 18.98 9.54 12.21
N SER A 813 17.85 9.82 11.57
CA SER A 813 17.40 9.06 10.41
C SER A 813 18.35 9.23 9.22
N LEU A 814 18.84 10.45 8.90
CA LEU A 814 19.86 10.61 7.87
C LEU A 814 21.13 9.82 8.19
N TRP A 815 21.62 9.92 9.42
CA TRP A 815 22.81 9.20 9.86
C TRP A 815 22.67 7.69 9.68
N ASN A 816 21.59 7.11 10.20
CA ASN A 816 21.32 5.68 10.08
C ASN A 816 21.16 5.27 8.60
N ASN A 817 20.50 6.08 7.79
CA ASN A 817 20.30 5.80 6.36
C ASN A 817 21.63 5.79 5.59
N MET A 818 22.62 6.60 5.97
CA MET A 818 23.98 6.53 5.41
C MET A 818 24.69 5.20 5.73
N LEU A 819 24.31 4.53 6.82
CA LEU A 819 24.85 3.23 7.26
C LEU A 819 24.04 2.03 6.74
N GLU A 820 23.03 2.26 5.89
CA GLU A 820 22.25 1.19 5.25
C GLU A 820 22.70 0.98 3.80
N PRO A 821 22.83 -0.28 3.33
CA PRO A 821 23.13 -0.57 1.94
C PRO A 821 22.14 0.09 0.97
N VAL A 822 22.64 0.62 -0.14
CA VAL A 822 21.81 1.17 -1.22
C VAL A 822 20.87 0.06 -1.75
N GLY A 823 19.58 0.38 -1.87
CA GLY A 823 18.52 -0.59 -2.20
C GLY A 823 17.89 -1.29 -0.98
N ARG A 824 18.44 -1.11 0.23
CA ARG A 824 17.87 -1.58 1.51
C ARG A 824 17.71 -0.45 2.53
N LYS A 825 17.73 0.79 2.05
CA LYS A 825 17.58 1.99 2.89
C LYS A 825 16.15 2.12 3.38
N GLN A 826 15.97 2.48 4.64
CA GLN A 826 14.68 2.85 5.22
C GLN A 826 14.13 4.09 4.49
N ALA A 827 12.85 4.04 4.11
CA ALA A 827 12.17 5.10 3.35
C ALA A 827 11.23 6.00 4.20
N HIS A 828 11.26 5.86 5.52
CA HIS A 828 10.43 6.63 6.46
C HIS A 828 11.25 7.05 7.69
N ASN A 829 10.77 8.08 8.39
CA ASN A 829 11.39 8.60 9.59
C ASN A 829 10.58 8.15 10.82
N ASN A 830 11.25 7.60 11.82
CA ASN A 830 10.63 7.25 13.09
C ASN A 830 10.68 8.45 14.04
N PHE A 831 9.61 9.22 14.12
CA PHE A 831 9.47 10.36 15.03
C PHE A 831 9.10 9.97 16.48
N THR A 832 9.85 9.03 17.07
CA THR A 832 9.75 8.67 18.49
C THR A 832 10.97 9.20 19.23
N TYR A 833 10.83 9.86 20.37
CA TYR A 833 12.04 10.28 21.08
C TYR A 833 12.69 9.10 21.82
N ASP A 834 13.89 8.71 21.38
CA ASP A 834 14.76 7.77 22.11
C ASP A 834 16.23 8.14 21.86
N ARG A 835 16.97 8.36 22.95
CA ARG A 835 18.37 8.77 22.92
C ARG A 835 19.30 7.68 22.35
N LYS A 836 18.86 6.42 22.29
CA LYS A 836 19.70 5.26 21.90
C LYS A 836 19.61 4.88 20.42
N LYS A 837 18.89 5.63 19.59
CA LYS A 837 18.61 5.29 18.19
C LYS A 837 19.80 5.36 17.22
N ILE A 838 20.89 6.00 17.61
CA ILE A 838 22.07 6.15 16.75
C ILE A 838 22.70 4.78 16.50
N GLN A 839 22.73 4.37 15.24
CA GLN A 839 23.43 3.16 14.81
C GLN A 839 24.93 3.41 14.64
N CYS A 840 25.71 2.35 14.73
CA CYS A 840 27.16 2.40 14.62
C CYS A 840 27.65 1.60 13.41
N PRO A 841 28.69 2.10 12.70
CA PRO A 841 29.40 1.27 11.73
C PRO A 841 29.92 -0.01 12.40
N THR A 842 29.90 -1.12 11.69
CA THR A 842 30.39 -2.41 12.18
C THR A 842 31.84 -2.65 11.72
N GLU A 843 32.55 -3.59 12.36
CA GLU A 843 33.91 -3.95 11.92
C GLU A 843 33.93 -4.49 10.48
N ASP A 844 32.91 -5.26 10.09
CA ASP A 844 32.78 -5.83 8.74
C ASP A 844 32.35 -4.79 7.71
N GLN A 845 31.60 -3.76 8.13
CA GLN A 845 31.08 -2.70 7.27
C GLN A 845 31.38 -1.32 7.88
N PRO A 846 32.66 -0.89 7.87
CA PRO A 846 33.07 0.36 8.51
C PRO A 846 32.85 1.60 7.61
N PHE A 847 32.38 1.41 6.39
CA PHE A 847 32.27 2.46 5.38
C PHE A 847 30.85 3.00 5.30
N ILE A 848 30.72 4.26 4.89
CA ILE A 848 29.44 4.83 4.50
C ILE A 848 28.99 4.16 3.19
N PHE A 849 27.72 3.78 3.12
CA PHE A 849 27.21 3.05 1.97
C PHE A 849 27.04 3.95 0.74
N THR A 850 27.61 3.47 -0.34
CA THR A 850 27.50 3.99 -1.70
C THR A 850 26.96 2.88 -2.59
N ARG A 851 26.59 3.19 -3.84
CA ARG A 851 26.14 2.16 -4.77
C ARG A 851 27.19 1.06 -4.95
N THR A 852 28.45 1.44 -5.17
CA THR A 852 29.54 0.51 -5.46
C THR A 852 29.81 -0.48 -4.32
N ASN A 853 29.86 -0.01 -3.07
CA ASN A 853 30.14 -0.89 -1.93
C ASN A 853 28.90 -1.63 -1.38
N SER A 854 27.70 -1.31 -1.89
CA SER A 854 26.46 -2.04 -1.55
C SER A 854 26.26 -3.31 -2.40
N PHE A 855 26.91 -3.40 -3.57
CA PHE A 855 26.80 -4.55 -4.49
C PHE A 855 28.19 -5.09 -4.88
N PRO A 856 28.89 -5.82 -3.99
CA PRO A 856 30.20 -6.39 -4.32
C PRO A 856 30.06 -7.47 -5.41
N GLY A 857 30.43 -7.17 -6.67
CA GLY A 857 30.44 -8.17 -7.76
C GLY A 857 30.16 -7.69 -9.18
N MET A 858 29.76 -6.44 -9.43
CA MET A 858 29.67 -5.91 -10.80
C MET A 858 31.05 -5.41 -11.29
N PRO A 859 31.55 -5.83 -12.47
CA PRO A 859 32.83 -5.35 -12.97
C PRO A 859 32.79 -3.84 -13.24
N ALA A 860 33.70 -3.08 -12.62
CA ALA A 860 33.96 -1.71 -13.01
C ALA A 860 34.45 -1.68 -14.46
N ALA A 861 33.79 -0.90 -15.33
CA ALA A 861 34.21 -0.72 -16.71
C ALA A 861 35.61 -0.08 -16.75
N THR A 862 36.65 -0.89 -16.93
CA THR A 862 38.03 -0.44 -16.92
C THR A 862 38.41 0.11 -18.29
N THR A 863 38.48 1.42 -18.42
CA THR A 863 39.09 2.11 -19.58
C THR A 863 40.60 2.22 -19.37
N THR A 864 41.35 1.17 -19.74
CA THR A 864 42.81 1.28 -19.87
C THR A 864 43.19 1.71 -21.28
N ALA A 865 43.65 2.96 -21.40
CA ALA A 865 44.44 3.41 -22.53
C ALA A 865 45.84 2.79 -22.46
N THR A 866 46.24 1.99 -23.46
CA THR A 866 47.66 1.69 -23.71
C THR A 866 47.99 1.57 -25.20
N SER A 867 49.12 2.17 -25.52
CA SER A 867 49.80 2.34 -26.79
C SER A 867 50.26 1.04 -27.48
N ARG A 868 50.11 0.98 -28.81
CA ARG A 868 50.82 0.04 -29.72
C ARG A 868 52.33 0.35 -29.79
N PRO A 869 53.21 -0.67 -29.99
CA PRO A 869 53.70 -1.00 -31.35
C PRO A 869 54.03 -2.53 -31.52
N PRO A 870 54.80 -3.01 -32.54
CA PRO A 870 54.25 -3.53 -33.79
C PRO A 870 54.64 -5.00 -34.17
N TYR A 871 53.73 -5.63 -34.92
CA TYR A 871 53.88 -6.60 -36.03
C TYR A 871 54.75 -7.89 -35.95
N SER A 872 54.10 -8.97 -36.43
CA SER A 872 54.58 -10.14 -37.21
C SER A 872 54.42 -11.47 -36.47
N SER A 873 53.91 -12.57 -37.03
CA SER A 873 53.26 -12.88 -38.32
C SER A 873 52.81 -14.34 -38.28
N THR A 874 51.63 -14.65 -38.84
CA THR A 874 51.18 -15.95 -39.44
C THR A 874 51.09 -17.18 -38.52
N THR A 875 50.06 -18.03 -38.49
CA THR A 875 49.08 -18.60 -39.47
C THR A 875 48.11 -19.45 -38.62
N LEU A 876 46.78 -19.56 -38.77
CA LEU A 876 45.92 -20.01 -39.89
C LEU A 876 44.45 -19.64 -39.57
N ALA A 877 43.62 -19.56 -40.62
CA ALA A 877 42.32 -18.86 -40.71
C ALA A 877 41.13 -19.37 -39.86
N PRO A 878 40.17 -18.48 -39.54
CA PRO A 878 38.76 -18.80 -39.34
C PRO A 878 37.88 -18.35 -40.52
N VAL A 879 36.82 -19.13 -40.75
CA VAL A 879 35.73 -18.86 -41.70
C VAL A 879 34.91 -17.64 -41.22
N THR A 880 34.67 -16.71 -42.14
CA THR A 880 33.92 -15.47 -41.96
C THR A 880 32.40 -15.69 -41.94
N LEU A 881 31.68 -15.02 -41.04
CA LEU A 881 30.31 -14.54 -41.28
C LEU A 881 30.34 -13.00 -41.25
N ARG A 882 30.07 -12.38 -42.40
CA ARG A 882 29.94 -10.92 -42.58
C ARG A 882 28.58 -10.45 -42.08
N SER A 883 28.56 -9.35 -41.33
CA SER A 883 27.40 -8.46 -41.23
C SER A 883 27.74 -7.20 -42.03
N ASP A 884 27.03 -6.98 -43.14
CA ASP A 884 27.16 -5.78 -43.96
C ASP A 884 26.44 -4.60 -43.27
N SER A 885 27.20 -3.57 -42.91
CA SER A 885 26.69 -2.30 -42.42
C SER A 885 26.18 -1.43 -43.57
N LEU A 886 24.91 -0.99 -43.50
CA LEU A 886 24.33 0.00 -44.42
C LEU A 886 25.01 1.37 -44.24
N PRO A 887 25.28 2.13 -45.31
CA PRO A 887 25.97 3.43 -45.23
C PRO A 887 25.13 4.51 -44.52
N LEU A 888 25.79 5.32 -43.67
CA LEU A 888 25.20 6.42 -42.89
C LEU A 888 24.40 7.47 -43.70
N TRP A 889 24.54 7.53 -45.03
CA TRP A 889 23.84 8.52 -45.87
C TRP A 889 22.40 8.12 -46.25
N MET A 890 21.98 6.88 -45.98
CA MET A 890 20.63 6.40 -46.29
C MET A 890 19.54 7.01 -45.39
N ALA A 891 19.84 7.27 -44.11
CA ALA A 891 18.85 7.82 -43.18
C ALA A 891 18.43 9.27 -43.52
N PRO A 892 19.35 10.20 -43.86
CA PRO A 892 18.98 11.53 -44.34
C PRO A 892 18.16 11.50 -45.63
N LEU A 893 18.47 10.58 -46.55
CA LEU A 893 17.81 10.46 -47.85
C LEU A 893 16.37 9.96 -47.71
N LEU A 894 16.13 9.01 -46.80
CA LEU A 894 14.79 8.53 -46.46
C LEU A 894 13.95 9.61 -45.76
N ALA A 895 14.56 10.43 -44.89
CA ALA A 895 13.87 11.54 -44.23
C ALA A 895 13.40 12.61 -45.25
N VAL A 896 14.26 12.99 -46.21
CA VAL A 896 13.90 13.95 -47.26
C VAL A 896 12.80 13.40 -48.17
N MET A 897 12.88 12.13 -48.56
CA MET A 897 11.83 11.50 -49.37
C MET A 897 10.50 11.41 -48.61
N GLY A 898 10.52 11.11 -47.31
CA GLY A 898 9.32 11.13 -46.47
C GLY A 898 8.67 12.50 -46.38
N LEU A 899 9.48 13.57 -46.30
CA LEU A 899 9.00 14.96 -46.28
C LEU A 899 8.33 15.38 -47.60
N ILE A 900 8.89 14.97 -48.73
CA ILE A 900 8.32 15.23 -50.07
C ILE A 900 7.01 14.48 -50.26
N VAL A 901 6.94 13.20 -49.87
CA VAL A 901 5.73 12.38 -49.97
C VAL A 901 4.64 12.91 -49.04
N GLY A 902 4.96 13.25 -47.79
CA GLY A 902 4.02 13.82 -46.83
C GLY A 902 3.46 15.17 -47.27
N SER A 903 4.31 16.05 -47.81
CA SER A 903 3.88 17.34 -48.36
C SER A 903 2.97 17.18 -49.58
N SER A 904 3.29 16.24 -50.47
CA SER A 904 2.50 15.95 -51.67
C SER A 904 1.13 15.35 -51.33
N ALA A 905 1.06 14.44 -50.36
CA ALA A 905 -0.18 13.86 -49.87
C ALA A 905 -1.07 14.91 -49.20
N THR A 906 -0.49 15.80 -48.39
CA THR A 906 -1.20 16.89 -47.72
C THR A 906 -1.77 17.88 -48.75
N TRP A 907 -0.99 18.24 -49.78
CA TRP A 907 -1.45 19.10 -50.86
C TRP A 907 -2.59 18.48 -51.69
N LEU A 908 -2.51 17.17 -51.98
CA LEU A 908 -3.58 16.43 -52.66
C LEU A 908 -4.88 16.37 -51.85
N LEU A 909 -4.79 16.18 -50.53
CA LEU A 909 -5.94 16.16 -49.63
C LEU A 909 -6.61 17.54 -49.55
N LEU A 910 -5.82 18.60 -49.35
CA LEU A 910 -6.33 19.97 -49.31
C LEU A 910 -6.93 20.41 -50.65
N SER A 911 -6.29 20.03 -51.76
CA SER A 911 -6.79 20.28 -53.13
C SER A 911 -8.13 19.58 -53.40
N ARG A 912 -8.27 18.31 -52.97
CA ARG A 912 -9.54 17.56 -53.07
C ARG A 912 -10.64 18.16 -52.19
N GLN A 913 -10.31 18.60 -50.98
CA GLN A 913 -11.26 19.24 -50.09
C GLN A 913 -11.72 20.59 -50.66
N GLN A 914 -10.81 21.39 -51.21
CA GLN A 914 -11.14 22.67 -51.84
C GLN A 914 -12.00 22.50 -53.11
N ARG A 915 -11.75 21.46 -53.92
CA ARG A 915 -12.60 21.09 -55.06
C ARG A 915 -13.99 20.63 -54.62
N ARG A 916 -14.10 19.86 -53.53
CA ARG A 916 -15.40 19.46 -52.95
C ARG A 916 -16.19 20.67 -52.43
N ILE A 917 -15.53 21.62 -51.76
CA ILE A 917 -16.16 22.86 -51.29
C ILE A 917 -16.65 23.72 -52.47
N ARG A 918 -15.83 23.88 -53.52
CA ARG A 918 -16.25 24.60 -54.74
C ARG A 918 -17.44 23.92 -55.42
N LYS A 919 -17.45 22.60 -55.53
CA LYS A 919 -18.58 21.86 -56.11
C LYS A 919 -19.86 22.06 -55.29
N LYS A 920 -19.77 21.99 -53.96
CA LYS A 920 -20.89 22.24 -53.05
C LYS A 920 -21.43 23.68 -53.13
N MET A 921 -20.56 24.69 -53.32
CA MET A 921 -20.97 26.08 -53.58
C MET A 921 -21.60 26.28 -54.97
N THR A 922 -21.20 25.49 -55.96
CA THR A 922 -21.76 25.57 -57.32
C THR A 922 -23.15 24.94 -57.35
N ASP A 923 -23.35 23.81 -56.67
CA ASP A 923 -24.66 23.15 -56.52
C ASP A 923 -25.64 24.02 -55.70
N LEU A 924 -25.19 24.68 -54.61
CA LEU A 924 -26.03 25.62 -53.84
C LEU A 924 -26.45 26.85 -54.65
N ASN A 925 -25.58 27.37 -55.53
CA ASN A 925 -25.90 28.51 -56.38
C ASN A 925 -26.81 28.15 -57.57
N LEU A 926 -26.89 26.86 -57.93
CA LEU A 926 -27.84 26.33 -58.93
C LEU A 926 -29.21 26.05 -58.31
N GLU A 927 -29.29 25.60 -57.05
CA GLU A 927 -30.55 25.44 -56.33
C GLU A 927 -31.21 26.78 -55.94
N MET A 928 -30.41 27.84 -55.69
CA MET A 928 -30.93 29.19 -55.36
C MET A 928 -31.47 30.00 -56.56
N LYS A 929 -31.42 29.47 -57.79
CA LYS A 929 -32.04 30.08 -58.99
C LYS A 929 -33.33 29.37 -59.46
N GLY A 930 -33.81 28.38 -58.71
CA GLY A 930 -34.96 27.53 -59.08
C GLY A 930 -36.28 27.80 -58.35
N THR A 931 -36.36 28.80 -57.46
CA THR A 931 -37.62 29.20 -56.79
C THR A 931 -37.71 30.72 -56.68
N GLY A 932 -38.26 31.32 -57.72
CA GLY A 932 -38.68 32.72 -57.77
C GLY A 932 -39.35 32.97 -59.12
N LEU A 933 -40.68 32.90 -59.13
CA LEU A 933 -41.64 33.32 -60.18
C LEU A 933 -41.23 33.17 -61.65
#